data_AF-A0A2T4DU19-F1
#
_entry.id   AF-A0A2T4DU19-F1
#
_cell.length_a   1.000
_cell.length_b   1.000
_cell.length_c   1.000
_cell.angle_alpha   90.00
_cell.angle_beta   90.00
_cell.angle_gamma   90.00
#
_symmetry.space_group_name_H-M   'P 1'
#
loop_
_entity.id
_entity.type
_entity.pdbx_description
1 polymer ?
#
loop_
_entity_poly.entity_id
_entity_poly.type
_entity_poly.pdbx_seq_one_letter_code
_entity_poly.pdbx_strand_id
1 'polypeptide(L)'
;MENRKNPFHEIYVTESIGSERFVKLFSPFLVDKAVALFEPGHVILKGLPGSGKSMLLSLLKPSIRIAYHENNVDFPVPKHLSKFIGAGINLKRSGVSDFGQRPVNDKDGFKESPFYFADYLNYWVVLDILDAIRELGDKQSGLGDEIGIDFNQTKLDPFAKDLANDPCWNGYLSKIKNYSELITELDKRIRIYRNFLSYNLNELPDDVKSTKTVIGFPMTIVAKLLRSHNIISEETEIFVRIDQYEELAWLEDMPNHPEKAYQQMIHKLLAMRDTSVSYRLGTRHFAWDETLSIFGTSARLEKGRNYIDISIDTLLKRKENRKIWIFPDFAEDILLRRIELSGLKFKEGKSVLAQVFGRSEFPKEMAKRYVKSNATKAVKLEEPWPDDWKSFLLELAKRDPFNAKLGEAWVRQKGKSKKEVMYTIPESDNYPWNKPWWKKERVGQALLQIASRNNQQLIWFGKDDIISLCGSNILVFLKICRSIWDVWIRDTNYNEELDKLVTFDPEIQSIGVIEASNSWYSDMAKEKGGKYRQSFVRYLGTYLYKTLVEDVSMSNPGHNGFSLDVEELEKASKLKKFLNEATDYGDLYDAPHTSKLKDKRERIKYYLNPILSPRFKVPSSHTKEPIYTNTKEVLGWVDICIDDSNSIDIRRKKGGNSSAGQITLNF
;
A
#
# COMPACT_ATOMS: atom_id res chain seq x y z
N MET A 1 15.05 -26.37 -19.93
CA MET A 1 14.13 -26.34 -18.77
C MET A 1 14.01 -24.95 -18.13
N GLU A 2 14.88 -23.98 -18.44
CA GLU A 2 14.89 -22.67 -17.76
C GLU A 2 13.90 -21.60 -18.29
N ASN A 3 13.19 -21.86 -19.40
CA ASN A 3 12.41 -20.83 -20.11
C ASN A 3 10.94 -20.68 -19.67
N ARG A 4 10.45 -21.43 -18.66
CA ARG A 4 9.11 -21.25 -18.07
C ARG A 4 9.17 -20.58 -16.69
N LYS A 5 10.02 -19.58 -16.52
CA LYS A 5 10.06 -18.81 -15.27
C LYS A 5 8.94 -17.77 -15.28
N ASN A 6 8.12 -17.78 -14.25
CA ASN A 6 7.11 -16.74 -14.06
C ASN A 6 7.81 -15.38 -13.87
N PRO A 7 7.58 -14.38 -14.75
CA PRO A 7 8.22 -13.06 -14.66
C PRO A 7 7.91 -12.32 -13.34
N PHE A 8 6.87 -12.76 -12.62
CA PHE A 8 6.38 -12.18 -11.37
C PHE A 8 6.65 -13.05 -10.14
N HIS A 9 7.50 -14.07 -10.24
CA HIS A 9 7.83 -14.95 -9.10
C HIS A 9 8.32 -14.12 -7.88
N GLU A 10 9.21 -13.17 -8.13
CA GLU A 10 9.70 -12.22 -7.12
C GLU A 10 8.81 -10.97 -7.10
N ILE A 11 7.93 -10.91 -6.10
CA ILE A 11 7.02 -9.78 -5.88
C ILE A 11 7.73 -8.67 -5.06
N TYR A 12 8.43 -9.05 -3.98
CA TYR A 12 9.14 -8.11 -3.10
C TYR A 12 10.56 -7.87 -3.61
N VAL A 13 10.64 -7.04 -4.64
CA VAL A 13 11.90 -6.79 -5.35
C VAL A 13 12.74 -5.71 -4.67
N THR A 14 12.12 -4.80 -3.93
CA THR A 14 12.76 -3.54 -3.45
C THR A 14 13.89 -3.74 -2.46
N GLU A 15 13.92 -4.87 -1.77
CA GLU A 15 14.80 -5.12 -0.63
C GLU A 15 16.01 -6.00 -0.96
N SER A 16 15.91 -6.83 -2.01
CA SER A 16 16.90 -7.85 -2.36
C SER A 16 17.49 -7.70 -3.76
N ILE A 17 16.98 -6.78 -4.60
CA ILE A 17 17.59 -6.56 -5.91
C ILE A 17 18.91 -5.79 -5.81
N GLY A 18 19.88 -6.26 -6.58
CA GLY A 18 21.07 -5.48 -6.91
C GLY A 18 20.71 -4.23 -7.71
N SER A 19 21.58 -3.23 -7.63
CA SER A 19 21.36 -1.91 -8.22
C SER A 19 21.19 -1.94 -9.75
N GLU A 20 21.91 -2.81 -10.46
CA GLU A 20 21.72 -2.98 -11.92
C GLU A 20 20.30 -3.44 -12.29
N ARG A 21 19.75 -4.38 -11.52
CA ARG A 21 18.40 -4.89 -11.76
C ARG A 21 17.34 -3.86 -11.39
N PHE A 22 17.65 -2.96 -10.44
CA PHE A 22 16.79 -1.84 -10.10
C PHE A 22 16.56 -0.92 -11.31
N VAL A 23 17.61 -0.55 -12.05
CA VAL A 23 17.51 0.33 -13.23
C VAL A 23 16.50 -0.20 -14.25
N LYS A 24 16.50 -1.52 -14.46
CA LYS A 24 15.60 -2.19 -15.40
C LYS A 24 14.15 -2.22 -14.89
N LEU A 25 13.96 -2.44 -13.59
CA LEU A 25 12.63 -2.65 -12.99
C LEU A 25 11.95 -1.38 -12.48
N PHE A 26 12.69 -0.32 -12.18
CA PHE A 26 12.14 0.89 -11.61
C PHE A 26 11.31 1.66 -12.63
N SER A 27 10.09 2.03 -12.22
CA SER A 27 9.19 2.83 -13.04
C SER A 27 9.23 4.31 -12.63
N PRO A 28 9.55 5.24 -13.54
CA PRO A 28 9.69 6.66 -13.22
C PRO A 28 8.36 7.41 -13.04
N PHE A 29 7.21 6.78 -13.29
CA PHE A 29 5.87 7.41 -13.23
C PHE A 29 5.56 8.15 -11.92
N LEU A 30 6.14 7.70 -10.81
CA LEU A 30 5.93 8.32 -9.50
C LEU A 30 6.88 9.50 -9.23
N VAL A 31 7.99 9.64 -9.96
CA VAL A 31 9.02 10.65 -9.70
C VAL A 31 8.45 12.06 -9.88
N ASP A 32 7.78 12.32 -11.00
CA ASP A 32 7.13 13.61 -11.28
C ASP A 32 6.03 13.99 -10.28
N LYS A 33 5.50 13.02 -9.55
CA LYS A 33 4.46 13.23 -8.53
C LYS A 33 5.03 13.31 -7.12
N ALA A 34 6.30 12.94 -6.96
CA ALA A 34 7.04 12.95 -5.71
C ALA A 34 8.26 13.87 -5.79
N VAL A 35 8.22 14.93 -6.60
CA VAL A 35 9.34 15.86 -6.82
C VAL A 35 9.88 16.42 -5.49
N ALA A 36 8.99 16.73 -4.54
CA ALA A 36 9.38 17.19 -3.21
C ALA A 36 10.34 16.23 -2.46
N LEU A 37 10.36 14.93 -2.81
CA LEU A 37 11.35 13.97 -2.30
C LEU A 37 12.79 14.34 -2.67
N PHE A 38 13.00 15.14 -3.70
CA PHE A 38 14.31 15.57 -4.20
C PHE A 38 14.58 17.07 -3.97
N GLU A 39 13.67 17.77 -3.29
CA GLU A 39 13.83 19.20 -2.96
C GLU A 39 14.34 19.38 -1.51
N PRO A 40 15.03 20.48 -1.18
CA PRO A 40 15.42 20.77 0.20
C PRO A 40 14.21 20.84 1.17
N GLY A 41 14.43 20.46 2.42
CA GLY A 41 13.39 20.39 3.46
C GLY A 41 12.91 18.96 3.72
N HIS A 42 12.29 18.69 4.86
CA HIS A 42 12.01 17.31 5.29
C HIS A 42 10.75 16.73 4.61
N VAL A 43 10.77 15.45 4.29
CA VAL A 43 9.66 14.77 3.61
C VAL A 43 9.28 13.49 4.35
N ILE A 44 7.98 13.31 4.53
CA ILE A 44 7.36 12.09 5.05
C ILE A 44 6.65 11.41 3.88
N LEU A 45 7.15 10.24 3.49
CA LEU A 45 6.62 9.42 2.42
C LEU A 45 5.77 8.29 3.02
N LYS A 46 4.45 8.41 2.89
CA LYS A 46 3.45 7.47 3.40
C LYS A 46 2.91 6.57 2.31
N GLY A 47 2.47 5.39 2.70
CA GLY A 47 1.94 4.41 1.76
C GLY A 47 1.68 3.04 2.38
N LEU A 48 0.82 2.26 1.75
CA LEU A 48 0.62 0.84 2.10
C LEU A 48 1.86 -0.01 1.78
N PRO A 49 1.96 -1.23 2.34
CA PRO A 49 2.96 -2.20 1.93
C PRO A 49 2.95 -2.40 0.40
N GLY A 50 4.14 -2.28 -0.18
CA GLY A 50 4.34 -2.46 -1.62
C GLY A 50 3.72 -1.38 -2.51
N SER A 51 3.36 -0.20 -1.99
CA SER A 51 2.92 0.94 -2.81
C SER A 51 4.02 1.61 -3.65
N GLY A 52 5.29 1.25 -3.42
CA GLY A 52 6.45 1.81 -4.13
C GLY A 52 7.34 2.74 -3.30
N LYS A 53 7.04 2.94 -2.01
CA LYS A 53 7.84 3.79 -1.08
C LYS A 53 9.33 3.48 -1.12
N SER A 54 9.71 2.23 -0.86
CA SER A 54 11.12 1.83 -0.80
C SER A 54 11.81 1.90 -2.16
N MET A 55 11.08 1.80 -3.28
CA MET A 55 11.64 2.03 -4.62
C MET A 55 11.98 3.52 -4.81
N LEU A 56 11.05 4.42 -4.50
CA LEU A 56 11.28 5.87 -4.58
C LEU A 56 12.43 6.29 -3.66
N LEU A 57 12.40 5.83 -2.41
CA LEU A 57 13.47 6.10 -1.46
C LEU A 57 14.81 5.52 -1.92
N SER A 58 14.83 4.39 -2.63
CA SER A 58 16.08 3.81 -3.15
C SER A 58 16.74 4.64 -4.24
N LEU A 59 16.03 5.53 -4.94
CA LEU A 59 16.67 6.51 -5.84
C LEU A 59 17.68 7.40 -5.11
N LEU A 60 17.54 7.55 -3.79
CA LEU A 60 18.48 8.28 -2.96
C LEU A 60 19.68 7.42 -2.53
N LYS A 61 19.91 6.22 -3.09
CA LYS A 61 21.09 5.41 -2.76
C LYS A 61 22.23 5.72 -3.74
N PRO A 62 23.47 5.91 -3.26
CA PRO A 62 24.64 6.09 -4.12
C PRO A 62 24.77 4.99 -5.17
N SER A 63 24.75 3.73 -4.74
CA SER A 63 24.82 2.56 -5.61
C SER A 63 23.74 2.49 -6.70
N ILE A 64 22.56 3.07 -6.46
CA ILE A 64 21.49 3.12 -7.48
C ILE A 64 21.84 4.16 -8.53
N ARG A 65 22.33 5.33 -8.12
CA ARG A 65 22.77 6.36 -9.06
C ARG A 65 23.93 5.90 -9.92
N ILE A 66 24.91 5.23 -9.31
CA ILE A 66 26.04 4.62 -10.01
C ILE A 66 25.54 3.61 -11.04
N ALA A 67 24.59 2.73 -10.66
CA ALA A 67 24.04 1.77 -11.60
C ALA A 67 23.33 2.43 -12.82
N TYR A 68 22.61 3.55 -12.64
CA TYR A 68 22.04 4.29 -13.78
C TYR A 68 23.14 4.80 -14.72
N HIS A 69 24.20 5.37 -14.16
CA HIS A 69 25.36 5.84 -14.92
C HIS A 69 26.08 4.71 -15.67
N GLU A 70 26.41 3.62 -14.98
CA GLU A 70 27.08 2.45 -15.57
C GLU A 70 26.27 1.76 -16.67
N ASN A 71 24.94 1.80 -16.57
CA ASN A 71 24.04 1.26 -17.60
C ASN A 71 23.75 2.26 -18.72
N ASN A 72 24.32 3.47 -18.68
CA ASN A 72 24.06 4.56 -19.64
C ASN A 72 22.56 4.86 -19.80
N VAL A 73 21.82 4.84 -18.69
CA VAL A 73 20.39 5.17 -18.62
C VAL A 73 20.24 6.48 -17.87
N ASP A 74 19.43 7.39 -18.40
CA ASP A 74 19.14 8.66 -17.73
C ASP A 74 18.58 8.42 -16.33
N PHE A 75 19.21 9.07 -15.34
CA PHE A 75 18.72 9.05 -13.98
C PHE A 75 17.36 9.76 -13.92
N PRO A 76 16.29 9.13 -13.38
CA PRO A 76 14.93 9.61 -13.56
C PRO A 76 14.60 10.88 -12.75
N VAL A 77 15.52 11.36 -11.91
CA VAL A 77 15.35 12.61 -11.15
C VAL A 77 15.70 13.80 -12.05
N PRO A 78 14.89 14.88 -12.07
CA PRO A 78 15.19 16.07 -12.85
C PRO A 78 16.61 16.59 -12.61
N LYS A 79 17.35 16.93 -13.67
CA LYS A 79 18.78 17.32 -13.59
C LYS A 79 19.06 18.43 -12.56
N HIS A 80 18.18 19.43 -12.45
CA HIS A 80 18.33 20.52 -11.48
C HIS A 80 18.15 20.11 -10.02
N LEU A 81 17.51 18.96 -9.75
CA LEU A 81 17.35 18.34 -8.43
C LEU A 81 18.25 17.12 -8.24
N SER A 82 19.13 16.85 -9.20
CA SER A 82 19.99 15.68 -9.15
C SER A 82 21.28 15.94 -8.37
N LYS A 83 21.62 17.17 -7.97
CA LYS A 83 22.84 17.44 -7.18
C LYS A 83 22.63 17.12 -5.69
N PHE A 84 22.66 15.84 -5.34
CA PHE A 84 22.55 15.42 -3.95
C PHE A 84 23.39 14.18 -3.64
N ILE A 85 23.70 14.03 -2.36
CA ILE A 85 24.27 12.84 -1.72
C ILE A 85 23.18 12.25 -0.84
N GLY A 86 22.83 11.00 -1.10
CA GLY A 86 21.86 10.28 -0.29
C GLY A 86 22.54 9.30 0.65
N ALA A 87 22.15 9.36 1.92
CA ALA A 87 22.59 8.46 2.99
C ALA A 87 21.38 8.05 3.84
N GLY A 88 21.53 7.18 4.82
CA GLY A 88 20.48 6.88 5.75
C GLY A 88 20.56 5.55 6.48
N ILE A 89 19.41 5.16 7.03
CA ILE A 89 19.22 3.95 7.80
C ILE A 89 17.91 3.27 7.41
N ASN A 90 17.92 1.95 7.44
CA ASN A 90 16.70 1.14 7.42
C ASN A 90 16.53 0.54 8.80
N LEU A 91 15.51 0.98 9.55
CA LEU A 91 15.41 0.72 10.99
C LEU A 91 15.30 -0.77 11.34
N LYS A 92 14.64 -1.54 10.47
CA LYS A 92 14.52 -2.99 10.62
C LYS A 92 15.87 -3.70 10.48
N ARG A 93 16.62 -3.38 9.42
CA ARG A 93 17.93 -4.01 9.13
C ARG A 93 19.03 -3.57 10.09
N SER A 94 18.91 -2.36 10.65
CA SER A 94 19.84 -1.85 11.63
C SER A 94 19.61 -2.39 13.05
N GLY A 95 18.62 -3.27 13.28
CA GLY A 95 18.35 -3.85 14.59
C GLY A 95 17.81 -2.83 15.62
N VAL A 96 17.14 -1.78 15.15
CA VAL A 96 16.58 -0.76 16.07
C VAL A 96 15.50 -1.35 16.98
N SER A 97 14.86 -2.43 16.54
CA SER A 97 13.93 -3.23 17.34
C SER A 97 14.50 -3.72 18.66
N ASP A 98 15.82 -3.80 18.78
CA ASP A 98 16.47 -4.44 19.92
C ASP A 98 16.60 -3.45 21.09
N PHE A 99 16.58 -2.13 20.81
CA PHE A 99 16.45 -1.10 21.86
C PHE A 99 15.13 -1.21 22.62
N GLY A 100 14.10 -1.79 22.01
CA GLY A 100 12.84 -2.11 22.66
C GLY A 100 12.89 -3.33 23.57
N GLN A 101 13.86 -4.22 23.38
CA GLN A 101 13.89 -5.52 24.04
C GLN A 101 14.84 -5.53 25.23
N ARG A 102 15.89 -4.71 25.17
CA ARG A 102 16.94 -4.67 26.18
C ARG A 102 17.01 -3.30 26.86
N PRO A 103 16.77 -3.20 28.18
CA PRO A 103 17.00 -1.96 28.90
C PRO A 103 18.51 -1.66 28.94
N VAL A 104 18.87 -0.38 28.86
CA VAL A 104 20.28 0.04 28.87
C VAL A 104 20.92 -0.13 30.25
N ASN A 105 20.12 -0.12 31.32
CA ASN A 105 20.53 -0.36 32.70
C ASN A 105 19.34 -0.87 33.54
N ASP A 106 19.61 -1.34 34.76
CA ASP A 106 18.61 -2.02 35.62
C ASP A 106 17.57 -1.09 36.27
N LYS A 107 17.85 0.21 36.40
CA LYS A 107 17.00 1.14 37.18
C LYS A 107 16.04 1.95 36.32
N ASP A 108 16.53 2.53 35.22
CA ASP A 108 15.80 3.43 34.33
C ASP A 108 16.16 3.19 32.84
N GLY A 109 16.63 1.98 32.51
CA GLY A 109 17.24 1.68 31.22
C GLY A 109 16.39 2.03 30.01
N PHE A 110 15.07 1.92 30.09
CA PHE A 110 14.17 2.29 29.00
C PHE A 110 13.90 3.79 28.89
N LYS A 111 13.99 4.55 29.99
CA LYS A 111 13.85 6.02 29.96
C LYS A 111 15.08 6.69 29.34
N GLU A 112 16.27 6.12 29.58
CA GLU A 112 17.49 6.63 28.99
C GLU A 112 17.74 6.13 27.57
N SER A 113 17.18 4.97 27.21
CA SER A 113 17.36 4.33 25.90
C SER A 113 17.18 5.26 24.68
N PRO A 114 16.22 6.21 24.64
CA PRO A 114 16.10 7.16 23.54
C PRO A 114 17.37 7.99 23.26
N PHE A 115 18.16 8.30 24.28
CA PHE A 115 19.43 9.02 24.09
C PHE A 115 20.52 8.12 23.47
N TYR A 116 20.53 6.83 23.81
CA TYR A 116 21.44 5.86 23.20
C TYR A 116 21.02 5.53 21.76
N PHE A 117 19.71 5.49 21.49
CA PHE A 117 19.17 5.40 20.14
C PHE A 117 19.56 6.61 19.28
N ALA A 118 19.43 7.83 19.82
CA ALA A 118 19.87 9.05 19.16
C ALA A 118 21.37 8.99 18.79
N ASP A 119 22.20 8.55 19.73
CA ASP A 119 23.64 8.38 19.49
C ASP A 119 23.90 7.37 18.38
N TYR A 120 23.33 6.17 18.50
CA TYR A 120 23.44 5.11 17.49
C TYR A 120 23.06 5.60 16.08
N LEU A 121 21.93 6.30 15.96
CA LEU A 121 21.47 6.87 14.70
C LEU A 121 22.45 7.89 14.13
N ASN A 122 22.99 8.78 14.96
CA ASN A 122 23.96 9.79 14.54
C ASN A 122 25.21 9.13 13.95
N TYR A 123 25.83 8.19 14.68
CA TYR A 123 27.02 7.49 14.20
C TYR A 123 26.74 6.72 12.91
N TRP A 124 25.60 6.03 12.83
CA TRP A 124 25.20 5.29 11.64
C TRP A 124 25.07 6.19 10.41
N VAL A 125 24.29 7.27 10.53
CA VAL A 125 24.03 8.17 9.40
C VAL A 125 25.29 8.91 9.00
N VAL A 126 26.12 9.36 9.95
CA VAL A 126 27.38 10.02 9.63
C VAL A 126 28.31 9.09 8.87
N LEU A 127 28.46 7.84 9.31
CA LEU A 127 29.24 6.84 8.57
C LEU A 127 28.70 6.64 7.15
N ASP A 128 27.39 6.49 6.99
CA ASP A 128 26.76 6.29 5.68
C ASP A 128 26.88 7.51 4.75
N ILE A 129 26.88 8.75 5.29
CA ILE A 129 27.19 9.97 4.51
C ILE A 129 28.62 9.91 3.96
N LEU A 130 29.59 9.54 4.80
CA LEU A 130 30.99 9.47 4.40
C LEU A 130 31.24 8.35 3.40
N ASP A 131 30.61 7.19 3.60
CA ASP A 131 30.65 6.08 2.65
C ASP A 131 30.01 6.46 1.31
N ALA A 132 28.89 7.18 1.32
CA ALA A 132 28.24 7.69 0.11
C ALA A 132 29.13 8.66 -0.68
N ILE A 133 29.85 9.54 0.01
CA ILE A 133 30.82 10.46 -0.61
C ILE A 133 31.98 9.69 -1.24
N ARG A 134 32.51 8.67 -0.54
CA ARG A 134 33.55 7.80 -1.08
C ARG A 134 33.07 7.04 -2.33
N GLU A 135 31.85 6.53 -2.31
CA GLU A 135 31.27 5.76 -3.41
C GLU A 135 31.01 6.65 -4.65
N LEU A 136 30.42 7.82 -4.47
CA LEU A 136 30.10 8.76 -5.56
C LEU A 136 31.32 9.54 -6.06
N GLY A 137 32.30 9.77 -5.18
CA GLY A 137 33.53 10.50 -5.49
C GLY A 137 34.59 9.67 -6.20
N ASP A 138 34.36 8.39 -6.45
CA ASP A 138 35.29 7.56 -7.22
C ASP A 138 35.42 8.13 -8.65
N LYS A 139 36.65 8.50 -9.00
CA LYS A 139 37.00 9.14 -10.28
C LYS A 139 36.66 8.28 -11.49
N GLN A 140 36.56 6.96 -11.33
CA GLN A 140 36.19 6.07 -12.43
C GLN A 140 34.76 6.32 -12.92
N SER A 141 33.89 6.84 -12.06
CA SER A 141 32.47 7.05 -12.39
C SER A 141 32.19 8.39 -13.08
N GLY A 142 33.05 9.41 -12.96
CA GLY A 142 32.75 10.79 -13.41
C GLY A 142 31.54 11.45 -12.73
N LEU A 143 30.76 10.73 -11.91
CA LEU A 143 29.59 11.23 -11.18
C LEU A 143 29.96 12.23 -10.10
N GLY A 144 31.15 12.10 -9.51
CA GLY A 144 31.67 13.05 -8.52
C GLY A 144 31.61 14.47 -9.04
N ASP A 145 32.07 14.73 -10.26
CA ASP A 145 32.09 16.07 -10.86
C ASP A 145 30.66 16.62 -11.10
N GLU A 146 29.73 15.76 -11.53
CA GLU A 146 28.33 16.13 -11.77
C GLU A 146 27.63 16.57 -10.47
N ILE A 147 27.88 15.84 -9.38
CA ILE A 147 27.28 16.07 -8.06
C ILE A 147 27.99 17.21 -7.32
N GLY A 148 29.25 17.48 -7.68
CA GLY A 148 30.11 18.46 -7.03
C GLY A 148 30.88 17.89 -5.84
N ILE A 149 31.42 16.68 -5.96
CA ILE A 149 32.23 15.98 -4.94
C ILE A 149 33.70 15.98 -5.38
N ASP A 150 34.57 16.53 -4.53
CA ASP A 150 36.04 16.42 -4.66
C ASP A 150 36.59 15.49 -3.58
N PHE A 151 36.68 14.20 -3.95
CA PHE A 151 37.21 13.16 -3.07
C PHE A 151 38.74 13.10 -3.15
N ASN A 152 39.40 13.92 -2.33
CA ASN A 152 40.86 13.99 -2.25
C ASN A 152 41.35 13.87 -0.80
N GLN A 153 42.30 12.95 -0.57
CA GLN A 153 42.91 12.71 0.73
C GLN A 153 43.46 13.98 1.40
N THR A 154 44.00 14.93 0.62
CA THR A 154 44.53 16.20 1.15
C THR A 154 43.46 17.09 1.75
N LYS A 155 42.19 16.91 1.38
CA LYS A 155 41.02 17.58 1.96
C LYS A 155 40.37 16.74 3.07
N LEU A 156 40.33 15.42 2.89
CA LEU A 156 39.69 14.49 3.81
C LEU A 156 40.39 14.42 5.18
N ASP A 157 41.73 14.47 5.22
CA ASP A 157 42.45 14.39 6.50
C ASP A 157 42.29 15.65 7.38
N PRO A 158 42.39 16.89 6.84
CA PRO A 158 42.00 18.09 7.58
C PRO A 158 40.53 18.04 8.03
N PHE A 159 39.60 17.66 7.15
CA PHE A 159 38.20 17.48 7.49
C PHE A 159 38.01 16.51 8.67
N ALA A 160 38.68 15.36 8.63
CA ALA A 160 38.57 14.34 9.68
C ALA A 160 39.08 14.85 11.03
N LYS A 161 40.17 15.62 11.04
CA LYS A 161 40.70 16.24 12.26
C LYS A 161 39.73 17.28 12.83
N ASP A 162 39.19 18.15 11.98
CA ASP A 162 38.27 19.19 12.42
C ASP A 162 36.97 18.59 12.95
N LEU A 163 36.43 17.59 12.25
CA LEU A 163 35.24 16.87 12.71
C LEU A 163 35.48 16.14 14.03
N ALA A 164 36.63 15.48 14.18
CA ALA A 164 37.00 14.76 15.39
C ALA A 164 37.17 15.68 16.61
N ASN A 165 37.60 16.92 16.39
CA ASN A 165 37.75 17.95 17.41
C ASN A 165 36.45 18.70 17.72
N ASP A 166 35.39 18.54 16.92
CA ASP A 166 34.13 19.22 17.18
C ASP A 166 33.51 18.74 18.51
N PRO A 167 33.04 19.67 19.37
CA PRO A 167 32.40 19.33 20.64
C PRO A 167 31.19 18.40 20.53
N CYS A 168 30.55 18.29 19.36
CA CYS A 168 29.36 17.45 19.18
C CYS A 168 29.58 15.97 19.54
N TRP A 169 30.83 15.49 19.50
CA TRP A 169 31.20 14.11 19.81
C TRP A 169 31.59 13.87 21.27
N ASN A 170 31.55 14.92 22.11
CA ASN A 170 31.90 14.85 23.54
C ASN A 170 33.26 14.19 23.81
N GLY A 171 34.23 14.38 22.90
CA GLY A 171 35.59 13.86 23.03
C GLY A 171 35.79 12.40 22.60
N TYR A 172 34.76 11.65 22.18
CA TYR A 172 34.92 10.26 21.74
C TYR A 172 35.91 10.12 20.57
N LEU A 173 35.81 11.05 19.60
CA LEU A 173 36.62 11.04 18.38
C LEU A 173 37.97 11.78 18.51
N SER A 174 38.28 12.35 19.68
CA SER A 174 39.42 13.28 19.90
C SER A 174 40.82 12.76 19.51
N LYS A 175 40.98 11.45 19.34
CA LYS A 175 42.27 10.81 19.00
C LYS A 175 42.48 10.59 17.51
N ILE A 176 41.49 10.87 16.68
CA ILE A 176 41.52 10.61 15.24
C ILE A 176 42.46 11.60 14.54
N LYS A 177 43.34 11.07 13.70
CA LYS A 177 44.36 11.85 12.97
C LYS A 177 44.10 11.97 11.48
N ASN A 178 43.30 11.07 10.91
CA ASN A 178 43.08 10.97 9.48
C ASN A 178 41.70 10.37 9.18
N TYR A 179 41.30 10.45 7.92
CA TYR A 179 40.00 10.01 7.46
C TYR A 179 39.76 8.50 7.65
N SER A 180 40.79 7.67 7.48
CA SER A 180 40.66 6.21 7.66
C SER A 180 40.37 5.84 9.13
N GLU A 181 41.04 6.51 10.07
CA GLU A 181 40.80 6.34 11.50
C GLU A 181 39.39 6.79 11.90
N LEU A 182 38.90 7.90 11.31
CA LEU A 182 37.54 8.38 11.51
C LEU A 182 36.49 7.32 11.17
N ILE A 183 36.55 6.77 9.96
CA ILE A 183 35.62 5.72 9.49
C ILE A 183 35.65 4.51 10.44
N THR A 184 36.84 4.09 10.84
CA THR A 184 37.04 2.93 11.72
C THR A 184 36.41 3.13 13.10
N GLU A 185 36.60 4.30 13.72
CA GLU A 185 36.04 4.57 15.05
C GLU A 185 34.52 4.80 15.00
N LEU A 186 33.97 5.36 13.91
CA LEU A 186 32.52 5.45 13.72
C LEU A 186 31.88 4.04 13.63
N ASP A 187 32.45 3.15 12.80
CA ASP A 187 31.97 1.75 12.68
C ASP A 187 32.09 0.99 14.01
N LYS A 188 33.19 1.19 14.73
CA LYS A 188 33.40 0.59 16.04
C LYS A 188 32.32 1.01 17.04
N ARG A 189 31.91 2.28 17.08
CA ARG A 189 30.81 2.75 17.95
C ARG A 189 29.50 2.05 17.64
N ILE A 190 29.17 1.91 16.35
CA ILE A 190 27.98 1.19 15.88
C ILE A 190 28.03 -0.29 16.31
N ARG A 191 29.18 -0.95 16.14
CA ARG A 191 29.37 -2.35 16.56
C ARG A 191 29.21 -2.54 18.06
N ILE A 192 29.67 -1.60 18.88
CA ILE A 192 29.47 -1.66 20.34
C ILE A 192 27.98 -1.69 20.67
N TYR A 193 27.18 -0.80 20.06
CA TYR A 193 25.74 -0.82 20.22
C TYR A 193 25.12 -2.15 19.77
N ARG A 194 25.48 -2.65 18.59
CA ARG A 194 24.95 -3.92 18.09
C ARG A 194 25.31 -5.10 18.99
N ASN A 195 26.55 -5.17 19.47
CA ASN A 195 27.01 -6.23 20.37
C ASN A 195 26.29 -6.15 21.71
N PHE A 196 26.07 -4.95 22.24
CA PHE A 196 25.22 -4.76 23.41
C PHE A 196 23.78 -5.21 23.14
N LEU A 197 23.12 -4.70 22.12
CA LEU A 197 21.71 -5.06 21.85
C LEU A 197 21.50 -6.55 21.58
N SER A 198 22.49 -7.25 21.03
CA SER A 198 22.49 -8.70 20.77
C SER A 198 22.98 -9.58 21.92
N TYR A 199 23.16 -9.04 23.13
CA TYR A 199 23.64 -9.79 24.31
C TYR A 199 25.06 -10.36 24.21
N ASN A 200 25.86 -9.86 23.26
CA ASN A 200 27.29 -10.14 23.18
C ASN A 200 28.13 -9.28 24.14
N LEU A 201 27.58 -8.16 24.62
CA LEU A 201 28.14 -7.37 25.72
C LEU A 201 27.14 -7.30 26.88
N ASN A 202 27.62 -7.47 28.11
CA ASN A 202 26.79 -7.37 29.32
C ASN A 202 26.41 -5.91 29.64
N GLU A 203 27.31 -4.98 29.35
CA GLU A 203 27.09 -3.56 29.58
C GLU A 203 27.72 -2.72 28.45
N LEU A 204 27.18 -1.51 28.26
CA LEU A 204 27.84 -0.52 27.42
C LEU A 204 29.12 0.00 28.11
N PRO A 205 30.23 0.17 27.36
CA PRO A 205 31.45 0.81 27.86
C PRO A 205 31.22 2.23 28.43
N ASP A 206 32.05 2.65 29.38
CA ASP A 206 31.91 3.94 30.07
C ASP A 206 32.18 5.15 29.17
N ASP A 207 33.09 5.01 28.21
CA ASP A 207 33.29 6.01 27.17
C ASP A 207 32.01 6.17 26.35
N VAL A 208 31.30 5.10 26.02
CA VAL A 208 29.99 5.17 25.33
C VAL A 208 28.94 5.87 26.18
N LYS A 209 28.82 5.47 27.45
CA LYS A 209 27.88 6.08 28.40
C LYS A 209 28.13 7.59 28.57
N SER A 210 29.39 8.04 28.62
CA SER A 210 29.74 9.45 28.88
C SER A 210 29.76 10.35 27.64
N THR A 211 29.87 9.80 26.43
CA THR A 211 30.09 10.58 25.19
C THR A 211 28.92 10.55 24.20
N LYS A 212 27.69 10.30 24.67
CA LYS A 212 26.48 10.29 23.82
C LYS A 212 26.27 11.62 23.12
N THR A 213 25.87 11.59 21.86
CA THR A 213 25.65 12.76 21.02
C THR A 213 24.17 13.20 21.02
N VAL A 214 23.93 14.47 20.70
CA VAL A 214 22.57 15.02 20.52
C VAL A 214 22.05 14.66 19.13
N ILE A 215 20.82 14.14 19.02
CA ILE A 215 20.27 13.73 17.71
C ILE A 215 20.37 14.85 16.67
N GLY A 216 20.81 14.50 15.46
CA GLY A 216 20.90 15.40 14.31
C GLY A 216 22.13 16.30 14.27
N PHE A 217 22.62 16.73 15.44
CA PHE A 217 23.70 17.71 15.51
C PHE A 217 25.00 17.24 14.83
N PRO A 218 25.49 16.00 15.02
CA PRO A 218 26.64 15.49 14.27
C PRO A 218 26.45 15.52 12.74
N MET A 219 25.23 15.25 12.24
CA MET A 219 24.94 15.26 10.81
C MET A 219 25.06 16.67 10.23
N THR A 220 24.54 17.67 10.95
CA THR A 220 24.70 19.09 10.61
C THR A 220 26.17 19.50 10.55
N ILE A 221 26.96 19.13 11.55
CA ILE A 221 28.39 19.50 11.61
C ILE A 221 29.15 18.87 10.44
N VAL A 222 28.92 17.58 10.17
CA VAL A 222 29.51 16.89 9.01
C VAL A 222 29.15 17.62 7.71
N ALA A 223 27.88 17.95 7.50
CA ALA A 223 27.43 18.65 6.31
C ALA A 223 28.10 20.02 6.12
N LYS A 224 28.31 20.77 7.20
CA LYS A 224 28.99 22.07 7.18
C LYS A 224 30.49 21.94 6.90
N LEU A 225 31.15 21.00 7.57
CA LEU A 225 32.59 20.77 7.39
C LEU A 225 32.92 20.22 6.00
N LEU A 226 32.07 19.36 5.43
CA LEU A 226 32.24 18.90 4.05
C LEU A 226 32.25 20.05 3.04
N ARG A 227 31.37 21.05 3.23
CA ARG A 227 31.32 22.26 2.40
C ARG A 227 32.52 23.17 2.67
N SER A 228 32.87 23.43 3.94
CA SER A 228 33.99 24.32 4.28
C SER A 228 35.36 23.80 3.82
N HIS A 229 35.53 22.48 3.76
CA HIS A 229 36.73 21.83 3.21
C HIS A 229 36.67 21.65 1.69
N ASN A 230 35.61 22.14 1.02
CA ASN A 230 35.35 21.99 -0.41
C ASN A 230 35.42 20.51 -0.86
N ILE A 231 34.94 19.60 -0.02
CA ILE A 231 34.78 18.18 -0.37
C ILE A 231 33.48 18.01 -1.15
N ILE A 232 32.44 18.79 -0.81
CA ILE A 232 31.21 18.91 -1.58
C ILE A 232 30.95 20.38 -1.92
N SER A 233 30.27 20.63 -3.04
CA SER A 233 29.90 21.98 -3.44
C SER A 233 28.80 22.57 -2.54
N GLU A 234 28.69 23.90 -2.51
CA GLU A 234 27.62 24.61 -1.78
C GLU A 234 26.21 24.25 -2.30
N GLU A 235 26.09 23.87 -3.57
CA GLU A 235 24.82 23.46 -4.20
C GLU A 235 24.48 21.98 -3.95
N THR A 236 25.41 21.19 -3.38
CA THR A 236 25.19 19.76 -3.17
C THR A 236 24.34 19.55 -1.91
N GLU A 237 23.16 18.98 -2.11
CA GLU A 237 22.23 18.65 -1.03
C GLU A 237 22.63 17.33 -0.33
N ILE A 238 22.35 17.22 0.97
CA ILE A 238 22.51 15.97 1.73
C ILE A 238 21.14 15.47 2.17
N PHE A 239 20.74 14.32 1.66
CA PHE A 239 19.47 13.67 1.97
C PHE A 239 19.68 12.46 2.87
N VAL A 240 19.08 12.49 4.07
CA VAL A 240 19.12 11.39 5.03
C VAL A 240 17.79 10.64 5.01
N ARG A 241 17.81 9.41 4.51
CA ARG A 241 16.68 8.50 4.48
C ARG A 241 16.54 7.74 5.80
N ILE A 242 15.33 7.69 6.33
CA ILE A 242 14.96 6.85 7.46
C ILE A 242 13.81 5.97 6.97
N ASP A 243 14.13 4.76 6.52
CA ASP A 243 13.13 3.82 5.98
C ASP A 243 12.62 2.86 7.07
N GLN A 244 11.40 2.36 6.88
CA GLN A 244 10.68 1.50 7.83
C GLN A 244 10.49 2.16 9.21
N TYR A 245 10.05 3.42 9.22
CA TYR A 245 9.75 4.17 10.44
C TYR A 245 8.69 3.47 11.33
N GLU A 246 7.81 2.65 10.74
CA GLU A 246 6.82 1.88 11.49
C GLU A 246 7.39 0.92 12.55
N GLU A 247 8.67 0.54 12.43
CA GLU A 247 9.35 -0.28 13.44
C GLU A 247 9.38 0.44 14.80
N LEU A 248 9.50 1.77 14.83
CA LEU A 248 9.48 2.55 16.08
C LEU A 248 8.12 2.50 16.76
N ALA A 249 7.02 2.56 15.99
CA ALA A 249 5.68 2.48 16.53
C ALA A 249 5.43 1.12 17.21
N TRP A 250 5.98 0.04 16.65
CA TRP A 250 5.85 -1.30 17.23
C TRP A 250 6.67 -1.50 18.48
N LEU A 251 7.83 -0.84 18.59
CA LEU A 251 8.64 -0.88 19.80
C LEU A 251 7.92 -0.27 20.99
N GLU A 252 7.14 0.78 20.74
CA GLU A 252 6.51 1.58 21.78
C GLU A 252 5.15 1.01 22.24
N ASP A 253 4.61 0.00 21.54
CA ASP A 253 3.44 -0.78 21.97
C ASP A 253 3.75 -1.76 23.13
N MET A 254 5.00 -1.85 23.56
CA MET A 254 5.46 -2.81 24.57
C MET A 254 5.20 -2.29 26.01
N PRO A 255 4.78 -3.14 26.98
CA PRO A 255 4.23 -2.69 28.28
C PRO A 255 5.14 -1.82 29.15
N ASN A 256 6.46 -1.86 28.92
CA ASN A 256 7.48 -1.24 29.76
C ASN A 256 8.10 0.02 29.15
N HIS A 257 7.57 0.54 28.05
CA HIS A 257 8.19 1.65 27.33
C HIS A 257 7.65 3.03 27.73
N PRO A 258 8.51 4.06 27.82
CA PRO A 258 8.07 5.43 27.93
C PRO A 258 7.26 5.84 26.68
N GLU A 259 6.26 6.69 26.87
CA GLU A 259 5.34 7.15 25.83
C GLU A 259 6.07 7.64 24.57
N LYS A 260 5.96 6.86 23.50
CA LYS A 260 6.43 7.16 22.14
C LYS A 260 7.82 7.80 22.01
N ALA A 261 8.75 7.47 22.91
CA ALA A 261 9.97 8.25 23.10
C ALA A 261 10.95 8.20 21.92
N TYR A 262 11.03 7.08 21.19
CA TYR A 262 11.92 6.95 20.03
C TYR A 262 11.37 7.71 18.83
N GLN A 263 10.07 7.62 18.58
CA GLN A 263 9.37 8.42 17.57
C GLN A 263 9.55 9.92 17.84
N GLN A 264 9.33 10.33 19.09
CA GLN A 264 9.53 11.71 19.53
C GLN A 264 10.98 12.19 19.35
N MET A 265 11.97 11.29 19.46
CA MET A 265 13.36 11.62 19.22
C MET A 265 13.59 11.94 17.73
N ILE A 266 13.02 11.16 16.82
CA ILE A 266 13.01 11.51 15.38
C ILE A 266 12.21 12.80 15.13
N HIS A 267 11.15 13.07 15.89
CA HIS A 267 10.46 14.37 15.76
C HIS A 267 11.36 15.53 16.19
N LYS A 268 12.16 15.35 17.24
CA LYS A 268 13.16 16.35 17.67
C LYS A 268 14.18 16.62 16.58
N LEU A 269 14.64 15.60 15.87
CA LEU A 269 15.51 15.74 14.68
C LEU A 269 14.87 16.65 13.62
N LEU A 270 13.61 16.41 13.25
CA LEU A 270 12.89 17.23 12.27
C LEU A 270 12.53 18.64 12.78
N ALA A 271 12.45 18.81 14.09
CA ALA A 271 12.13 20.09 14.71
C ALA A 271 13.30 21.08 14.68
N MET A 272 14.54 20.60 14.51
CA MET A 272 15.74 21.44 14.46
C MET A 272 15.74 22.42 13.27
N ARG A 273 15.04 22.08 12.18
CA ARG A 273 14.93 22.91 10.96
C ARG A 273 16.29 23.34 10.40
N ASP A 274 17.29 22.50 10.56
CA ASP A 274 18.59 22.73 9.95
C ASP A 274 18.48 22.46 8.44
N THR A 275 18.89 23.42 7.63
CA THR A 275 18.81 23.32 6.16
C THR A 275 20.02 22.60 5.56
N SER A 276 21.06 22.31 6.35
CA SER A 276 22.28 21.65 5.87
C SER A 276 22.04 20.19 5.51
N VAL A 277 21.00 19.58 6.09
CA VAL A 277 20.61 18.17 5.90
C VAL A 277 19.08 18.07 5.81
N SER A 278 18.57 17.37 4.82
CA SER A 278 17.13 17.15 4.66
C SER A 278 16.75 15.67 4.86
N TYR A 279 15.76 15.41 5.71
CA TYR A 279 15.34 14.05 6.06
C TYR A 279 14.22 13.51 5.15
N ARG A 280 14.24 12.20 4.88
CA ARG A 280 13.26 11.46 4.07
C ARG A 280 12.77 10.23 4.84
N LEU A 281 11.60 10.33 5.44
CA LEU A 281 11.03 9.23 6.23
C LEU A 281 10.10 8.37 5.39
N GLY A 282 10.38 7.07 5.29
CA GLY A 282 9.45 6.07 4.75
C GLY A 282 8.62 5.45 5.87
N THR A 283 7.30 5.56 5.79
CA THR A 283 6.42 5.09 6.87
C THR A 283 5.07 4.56 6.36
N ARG A 284 4.35 3.83 7.23
CA ARG A 284 2.93 3.51 7.09
C ARG A 284 2.08 4.61 7.75
N HIS A 285 0.79 4.72 7.40
CA HIS A 285 -0.02 5.82 7.92
C HIS A 285 -0.17 5.76 9.45
N PHE A 286 -0.47 4.60 10.05
CA PHE A 286 -0.62 4.47 11.51
C PHE A 286 0.63 4.85 12.29
N ALA A 287 1.81 4.64 11.70
CA ALA A 287 3.06 4.86 12.39
C ALA A 287 3.38 6.35 12.49
N TRP A 288 2.94 7.15 11.51
CA TRP A 288 3.07 8.60 11.56
C TRP A 288 1.90 9.20 12.34
N ASP A 289 2.06 9.25 13.66
CA ASP A 289 1.06 9.68 14.64
C ASP A 289 0.42 11.04 14.34
N GLU A 290 -0.80 11.28 14.82
CA GLU A 290 -1.45 12.61 14.80
C GLU A 290 -0.89 13.53 15.89
N THR A 291 -0.38 12.99 17.01
CA THR A 291 0.10 13.84 18.12
C THR A 291 1.41 14.56 17.80
N LEU A 292 2.30 13.92 17.03
CA LEU A 292 3.60 14.44 16.57
C LEU A 292 4.38 15.22 17.62
N SER A 293 4.34 14.77 18.88
CA SER A 293 5.02 15.43 19.99
C SER A 293 6.54 15.38 19.82
N ILE A 294 7.22 16.41 20.30
CA ILE A 294 8.68 16.54 20.22
C ILE A 294 9.29 16.15 21.57
N PHE A 295 10.30 15.26 21.54
CA PHE A 295 10.92 14.72 22.75
C PHE A 295 11.42 15.82 23.70
N GLY A 296 10.97 15.75 24.96
CA GLY A 296 11.36 16.70 26.01
C GLY A 296 10.67 18.06 25.93
N THR A 297 9.63 18.22 25.10
CA THR A 297 8.88 19.48 24.98
C THR A 297 7.38 19.23 24.87
N SER A 298 6.56 20.26 25.08
CA SER A 298 5.12 20.23 24.80
C SER A 298 4.78 20.57 23.34
N ALA A 299 5.78 20.94 22.54
CA ALA A 299 5.60 21.33 21.14
C ALA A 299 5.35 20.12 20.24
N ARG A 300 4.79 20.39 19.06
CA ARG A 300 4.45 19.38 18.04
C ARG A 300 5.04 19.77 16.68
N LEU A 301 5.27 18.78 15.83
CA LEU A 301 5.65 19.06 14.44
C LEU A 301 4.48 19.63 13.65
N GLU A 302 4.76 20.64 12.84
CA GLU A 302 3.79 21.30 11.99
C GLU A 302 4.02 20.93 10.51
N LYS A 303 3.00 20.35 9.86
CA LYS A 303 3.03 20.08 8.42
C LYS A 303 3.15 21.40 7.64
N GLY A 304 4.00 21.44 6.62
CA GLY A 304 4.34 22.63 5.83
C GLY A 304 5.41 23.52 6.46
N ARG A 305 5.64 23.43 7.78
CA ARG A 305 6.70 24.18 8.48
C ARG A 305 7.89 23.32 8.84
N ASN A 306 7.65 22.11 9.29
CA ASN A 306 8.70 21.15 9.65
C ASN A 306 8.89 20.07 8.57
N TYR A 307 7.84 19.71 7.84
CA TYR A 307 7.91 18.65 6.83
C TYR A 307 6.80 18.77 5.77
N ILE A 308 7.05 18.17 4.61
CA ILE A 308 6.05 17.92 3.55
C ILE A 308 5.61 16.46 3.62
N ASP A 309 4.34 16.21 3.39
CA ASP A 309 3.74 14.87 3.46
C ASP A 309 3.29 14.43 2.08
N ILE A 310 3.80 13.27 1.63
CA ILE A 310 3.49 12.66 0.34
C ILE A 310 2.90 11.29 0.61
N SER A 311 1.60 11.11 0.30
CA SER A 311 0.95 9.80 0.35
C SER A 311 0.90 9.18 -1.04
N ILE A 312 1.65 8.10 -1.26
CA ILE A 312 1.66 7.37 -2.54
C ILE A 312 0.28 6.78 -2.83
N ASP A 313 -0.41 6.27 -1.81
CA ASP A 313 -1.74 5.71 -1.99
C ASP A 313 -2.70 6.77 -2.50
N THR A 314 -2.63 8.01 -1.98
CA THR A 314 -3.44 9.13 -2.46
C THR A 314 -3.11 9.54 -3.90
N LEU A 315 -1.84 9.41 -4.31
CA LEU A 315 -1.40 9.69 -5.68
C LEU A 315 -1.94 8.66 -6.67
N LEU A 316 -1.87 7.37 -6.31
CA LEU A 316 -2.31 6.26 -7.17
C LEU A 316 -3.83 6.05 -7.15
N LYS A 317 -4.49 6.46 -6.07
CA LYS A 317 -5.93 6.29 -5.85
C LYS A 317 -6.74 6.97 -6.94
N ARG A 318 -7.73 6.21 -7.44
CA ARG A 318 -8.68 6.68 -8.42
C ARG A 318 -9.47 7.89 -7.89
N LYS A 319 -9.28 9.03 -8.54
CA LYS A 319 -10.08 10.26 -8.30
C LYS A 319 -11.34 10.26 -9.16
N GLU A 320 -12.28 11.16 -8.87
CA GLU A 320 -13.52 11.30 -9.66
C GLU A 320 -13.23 11.59 -11.14
N ASN A 321 -12.24 12.45 -11.40
CA ASN A 321 -11.72 12.67 -12.74
C ASN A 321 -10.82 11.49 -13.15
N ARG A 322 -11.31 10.66 -14.07
CA ARG A 322 -10.56 9.50 -14.57
C ARG A 322 -9.32 9.89 -15.38
N LYS A 323 -9.27 11.10 -15.96
CA LYS A 323 -8.14 11.53 -16.82
C LYS A 323 -6.84 11.77 -16.04
N ILE A 324 -6.92 11.95 -14.73
CA ILE A 324 -5.77 12.17 -13.85
C ILE A 324 -5.36 10.90 -13.10
N TRP A 325 -5.98 9.75 -13.41
CA TRP A 325 -5.70 8.49 -12.73
C TRP A 325 -4.51 7.78 -13.39
N ILE A 326 -3.36 7.84 -12.72
CA ILE A 326 -2.07 7.38 -13.24
C ILE A 326 -1.79 5.89 -13.01
N PHE A 327 -2.55 5.22 -12.14
CA PHE A 327 -2.26 3.82 -11.77
C PHE A 327 -2.30 2.84 -12.95
N PRO A 328 -3.23 2.92 -13.92
CA PRO A 328 -3.23 2.02 -15.07
C PRO A 328 -1.94 2.10 -15.88
N ASP A 329 -1.45 3.32 -16.12
CA ASP A 329 -0.21 3.54 -16.89
C ASP A 329 1.02 3.09 -16.09
N PHE A 330 1.02 3.29 -14.77
CA PHE A 330 2.05 2.77 -13.87
C PHE A 330 2.09 1.23 -13.85
N ALA A 331 0.93 0.57 -13.80
CA ALA A 331 0.83 -0.89 -13.85
C ALA A 331 1.27 -1.45 -15.21
N GLU A 332 0.92 -0.76 -16.30
CA GLU A 332 1.35 -1.06 -17.66
C GLU A 332 2.89 -1.01 -17.79
N ASP A 333 3.53 0.05 -17.31
CA ASP A 333 5.00 0.19 -17.35
C ASP A 333 5.71 -0.89 -16.52
N ILE A 334 5.17 -1.22 -15.34
CA ILE A 334 5.73 -2.29 -14.51
C ILE A 334 5.55 -3.66 -15.16
N LEU A 335 4.41 -3.92 -15.79
CA LEU A 335 4.18 -5.14 -16.57
C LEU A 335 5.19 -5.26 -17.72
N LEU A 336 5.34 -4.19 -18.49
CA LEU A 336 6.29 -4.08 -19.60
C LEU A 336 7.71 -4.45 -19.17
N ARG A 337 8.23 -3.77 -18.14
CA ARG A 337 9.59 -3.99 -17.62
C ARG A 337 9.83 -5.43 -17.15
N ARG A 338 8.81 -6.06 -16.57
CA ARG A 338 8.89 -7.47 -16.10
C ARG A 338 8.94 -8.46 -17.26
N ILE A 339 8.17 -8.21 -18.30
CA ILE A 339 8.14 -9.00 -19.52
C ILE A 339 9.47 -8.87 -20.27
N GLU A 340 9.96 -7.64 -20.45
CA GLU A 340 11.24 -7.34 -21.10
C GLU A 340 12.41 -8.00 -20.38
N LEU A 341 12.45 -7.91 -19.05
CA LEU A 341 13.50 -8.55 -18.25
C LEU A 341 13.50 -10.08 -18.39
N SER A 342 12.36 -10.66 -18.76
CA SER A 342 12.21 -12.10 -18.98
C SER A 342 12.47 -12.53 -20.42
N GLY A 343 12.82 -11.59 -21.31
CA GLY A 343 13.15 -11.86 -22.71
C GLY A 343 11.95 -12.16 -23.61
N LEU A 344 10.71 -11.95 -23.13
CA LEU A 344 9.50 -12.22 -23.89
C LEU A 344 9.23 -11.10 -24.90
N LYS A 345 8.95 -11.47 -26.16
CA LYS A 345 8.65 -10.50 -27.23
C LYS A 345 7.16 -10.15 -27.25
N PHE A 346 6.85 -8.86 -27.41
CA PHE A 346 5.47 -8.35 -27.52
C PHE A 346 5.34 -7.39 -28.71
N LYS A 347 4.10 -7.10 -29.12
CA LYS A 347 3.84 -6.20 -30.26
C LYS A 347 3.91 -4.76 -29.80
N GLU A 348 4.80 -3.98 -30.42
CA GLU A 348 4.91 -2.54 -30.17
C GLU A 348 3.62 -1.78 -30.55
N GLY A 349 3.42 -0.61 -29.93
CA GLY A 349 2.30 0.29 -30.22
C GLY A 349 0.93 -0.15 -29.67
N LYS A 350 0.85 -1.27 -28.94
CA LYS A 350 -0.36 -1.72 -28.26
C LYS A 350 -0.11 -1.87 -26.76
N SER A 351 -1.11 -1.56 -25.94
CA SER A 351 -1.05 -1.81 -24.49
C SER A 351 -0.78 -3.30 -24.23
N VAL A 352 0.34 -3.58 -23.58
CA VAL A 352 0.77 -4.87 -23.06
C VAL A 352 -0.27 -5.44 -22.10
N LEU A 353 -0.90 -4.64 -21.22
CA LEU A 353 -2.02 -5.13 -20.39
C LEU A 353 -3.14 -5.71 -21.26
N ALA A 354 -3.51 -5.03 -22.35
CA ALA A 354 -4.55 -5.49 -23.25
C ALA A 354 -4.10 -6.71 -24.09
N GLN A 355 -2.81 -6.85 -24.39
CA GLN A 355 -2.26 -8.02 -25.08
C GLN A 355 -2.24 -9.26 -24.19
N VAL A 356 -1.87 -9.10 -22.92
CA VAL A 356 -1.75 -10.20 -21.94
C VAL A 356 -3.12 -10.65 -21.43
N PHE A 357 -3.94 -9.70 -21.00
CA PHE A 357 -5.20 -10.00 -20.31
C PHE A 357 -6.43 -9.90 -21.21
N GLY A 358 -6.31 -9.26 -22.38
CA GLY A 358 -7.46 -8.98 -23.23
C GLY A 358 -8.33 -7.84 -22.69
N ARG A 359 -9.52 -7.69 -23.30
CA ARG A 359 -10.53 -6.70 -22.89
C ARG A 359 -11.55 -7.37 -21.97
N SER A 360 -11.98 -6.64 -20.95
CA SER A 360 -13.09 -7.08 -20.11
C SER A 360 -14.38 -7.09 -20.93
N GLU A 361 -15.24 -8.09 -20.67
CA GLU A 361 -16.48 -8.26 -21.40
C GLU A 361 -17.55 -7.24 -21.00
N PHE A 362 -18.46 -6.96 -21.92
CA PHE A 362 -19.63 -6.15 -21.61
C PHE A 362 -20.57 -6.88 -20.64
N PRO A 363 -21.28 -6.17 -19.74
CA PRO A 363 -22.17 -6.80 -18.77
C PRO A 363 -23.22 -7.74 -19.37
N LYS A 364 -23.68 -7.46 -20.59
CA LYS A 364 -24.63 -8.31 -21.31
C LYS A 364 -24.06 -9.70 -21.63
N GLU A 365 -22.80 -9.75 -22.08
CA GLU A 365 -22.13 -11.02 -22.41
C GLU A 365 -21.74 -11.78 -21.14
N MET A 366 -21.27 -11.06 -20.12
CA MET A 366 -21.02 -11.65 -18.79
C MET A 366 -22.27 -12.32 -18.20
N ALA A 367 -23.44 -11.68 -18.31
CA ALA A 367 -24.69 -12.25 -17.85
C ALA A 367 -25.05 -13.55 -18.59
N LYS A 368 -24.77 -13.65 -19.90
CA LYS A 368 -24.98 -14.89 -20.67
C LYS A 368 -24.07 -16.02 -20.19
N ARG A 369 -22.80 -15.73 -19.88
CA ARG A 369 -21.86 -16.71 -19.32
C ARG A 369 -22.37 -17.30 -18.00
N TYR A 370 -23.00 -16.49 -17.14
CA TYR A 370 -23.52 -16.96 -15.86
C TYR A 370 -24.74 -17.87 -15.97
N VAL A 371 -25.62 -17.66 -16.94
CA VAL A 371 -26.86 -18.45 -17.05
C VAL A 371 -26.68 -19.80 -17.74
N LYS A 372 -25.58 -20.00 -18.48
CA LYS A 372 -25.26 -21.22 -19.26
C LYS A 372 -26.50 -21.76 -20.01
N SER A 373 -27.12 -22.84 -19.50
CA SER A 373 -28.27 -23.52 -20.11
C SER A 373 -29.64 -23.05 -19.63
N ASN A 374 -29.74 -22.26 -18.56
CA ASN A 374 -31.02 -21.88 -17.95
C ASN A 374 -31.13 -20.36 -17.73
N ALA A 375 -31.41 -19.66 -18.82
CA ALA A 375 -31.56 -18.20 -18.83
C ALA A 375 -32.67 -17.68 -17.90
N THR A 376 -33.75 -18.44 -17.68
CA THR A 376 -34.88 -17.97 -16.88
C THR A 376 -34.54 -17.83 -15.39
N LYS A 377 -33.52 -18.54 -14.89
CA LYS A 377 -33.00 -18.36 -13.52
C LYS A 377 -32.41 -16.97 -13.25
N ALA A 378 -32.14 -16.18 -14.29
CA ALA A 378 -31.69 -14.79 -14.12
C ALA A 378 -32.73 -13.94 -13.36
N VAL A 379 -34.02 -14.24 -13.51
CA VAL A 379 -35.12 -13.45 -12.93
C VAL A 379 -35.87 -14.21 -11.81
N LYS A 380 -36.42 -13.48 -10.85
CA LYS A 380 -37.32 -14.01 -9.80
C LYS A 380 -38.63 -13.27 -9.86
N LEU A 381 -39.61 -13.95 -10.41
CA LEU A 381 -40.97 -13.46 -10.55
C LEU A 381 -41.71 -13.55 -9.21
N GLU A 382 -42.67 -12.67 -8.98
CA GLU A 382 -43.59 -12.76 -7.84
C GLU A 382 -44.97 -13.19 -8.33
N GLU A 383 -45.68 -13.97 -7.51
CA GLU A 383 -47.05 -14.41 -7.79
C GLU A 383 -48.01 -13.27 -8.19
N PRO A 384 -48.04 -12.11 -7.49
CA PRO A 384 -48.99 -11.04 -7.81
C PRO A 384 -48.66 -10.24 -9.08
N TRP A 385 -47.59 -10.55 -9.82
CA TRP A 385 -47.27 -9.84 -11.06
C TRP A 385 -48.18 -10.31 -12.20
N PRO A 386 -48.59 -9.43 -13.13
CA PRO A 386 -49.36 -9.82 -14.31
C PRO A 386 -48.62 -10.87 -15.15
N ASP A 387 -49.34 -11.83 -15.72
CA ASP A 387 -48.73 -12.94 -16.46
C ASP A 387 -48.06 -12.48 -17.76
N ASP A 388 -48.56 -11.42 -18.40
CA ASP A 388 -47.90 -10.79 -19.55
C ASP A 388 -46.52 -10.25 -19.15
N TRP A 389 -46.41 -9.64 -17.97
CA TRP A 389 -45.14 -9.12 -17.45
C TRP A 389 -44.15 -10.24 -17.09
N LYS A 390 -44.66 -11.32 -16.49
CA LYS A 390 -43.89 -12.53 -16.21
C LYS A 390 -43.33 -13.14 -17.51
N SER A 391 -44.19 -13.28 -18.51
CA SER A 391 -43.84 -13.83 -19.84
C SER A 391 -42.80 -12.96 -20.54
N PHE A 392 -43.02 -11.64 -20.56
CA PHE A 392 -42.07 -10.67 -21.09
C PHE A 392 -40.67 -10.79 -20.44
N LEU A 393 -40.58 -10.87 -19.11
CA LEU A 393 -39.29 -11.00 -18.42
C LEU A 393 -38.61 -12.34 -18.72
N LEU A 394 -39.37 -13.43 -18.87
CA LEU A 394 -38.81 -14.75 -19.21
C LEU A 394 -38.28 -14.79 -20.65
N GLU A 395 -39.00 -14.19 -21.60
CA GLU A 395 -38.53 -14.05 -22.98
C GLU A 395 -37.31 -13.14 -23.06
N LEU A 396 -37.35 -12.00 -22.38
CA LEU A 396 -36.22 -11.10 -22.30
C LEU A 396 -35.02 -11.79 -21.66
N ALA A 397 -35.20 -12.65 -20.65
CA ALA A 397 -34.10 -13.36 -20.01
C ALA A 397 -33.39 -14.31 -20.97
N LYS A 398 -34.11 -14.96 -21.88
CA LYS A 398 -33.52 -15.84 -22.92
C LYS A 398 -32.65 -15.05 -23.92
N ARG A 399 -33.05 -13.82 -24.26
CA ARG A 399 -32.34 -12.96 -25.23
C ARG A 399 -31.22 -12.12 -24.59
N ASP A 400 -31.50 -11.58 -23.41
CA ASP A 400 -30.68 -10.61 -22.69
C ASP A 400 -30.92 -10.74 -21.16
N PRO A 401 -30.27 -11.71 -20.51
CA PRO A 401 -30.46 -11.97 -19.07
C PRO A 401 -30.09 -10.77 -18.20
N PHE A 402 -29.18 -9.91 -18.66
CA PHE A 402 -28.82 -8.67 -17.97
C PHE A 402 -29.96 -7.66 -17.94
N ASN A 403 -30.56 -7.35 -19.09
CA ASN A 403 -31.69 -6.42 -19.14
C ASN A 403 -32.94 -7.00 -18.46
N ALA A 404 -33.17 -8.31 -18.54
CA ALA A 404 -34.25 -8.96 -17.80
C ALA A 404 -34.11 -8.77 -16.29
N LYS A 405 -32.89 -8.93 -15.76
CA LYS A 405 -32.59 -8.71 -14.35
C LYS A 405 -32.79 -7.26 -13.92
N LEU A 406 -32.40 -6.30 -14.76
CA LEU A 406 -32.66 -4.87 -14.49
C LEU A 406 -34.16 -4.54 -14.56
N GLY A 407 -34.91 -5.18 -15.47
CA GLY A 407 -36.37 -5.09 -15.55
C GLY A 407 -37.06 -5.61 -14.28
N GLU A 408 -36.63 -6.78 -13.77
CA GLU A 408 -37.07 -7.32 -12.47
C GLU A 408 -36.86 -6.32 -11.33
N ALA A 409 -35.68 -5.71 -11.24
CA ALA A 409 -35.37 -4.72 -10.21
C ALA A 409 -36.20 -3.44 -10.38
N TRP A 410 -36.39 -2.98 -11.63
CA TRP A 410 -37.15 -1.79 -11.96
C TRP A 410 -38.61 -1.91 -11.52
N VAL A 411 -39.29 -3.02 -11.87
CA VAL A 411 -40.70 -3.23 -11.49
C VAL A 411 -40.86 -3.31 -9.97
N ARG A 412 -39.92 -3.95 -9.26
CA ARG A 412 -39.92 -4.03 -7.78
C ARG A 412 -39.80 -2.66 -7.13
N GLN A 413 -39.00 -1.76 -7.69
CA GLN A 413 -38.83 -0.42 -7.12
C GLN A 413 -39.98 0.51 -7.48
N LYS A 414 -40.34 0.58 -8.76
CA LYS A 414 -41.32 1.56 -9.25
C LYS A 414 -42.76 1.08 -9.06
N GLY A 415 -43.02 -0.22 -9.14
CA GLY A 415 -44.33 -0.83 -8.92
C GLY A 415 -44.89 -0.57 -7.52
N LYS A 416 -44.03 -0.38 -6.50
CA LYS A 416 -44.46 0.04 -5.15
C LYS A 416 -45.13 1.41 -5.14
N SER A 417 -44.63 2.34 -5.94
CA SER A 417 -45.11 3.73 -5.99
C SER A 417 -46.10 4.01 -7.13
N LYS A 418 -46.02 3.22 -8.22
CA LYS A 418 -46.77 3.42 -9.47
C LYS A 418 -47.17 2.06 -10.01
N LYS A 419 -48.37 1.59 -9.63
CA LYS A 419 -48.89 0.27 -10.05
C LYS A 419 -48.94 0.12 -11.58
N GLU A 420 -49.17 1.21 -12.32
CA GLU A 420 -49.18 1.26 -13.79
C GLU A 420 -47.93 0.67 -14.44
N VAL A 421 -46.75 0.78 -13.79
CA VAL A 421 -45.49 0.22 -14.30
C VAL A 421 -45.55 -1.31 -14.39
N MET A 422 -46.36 -1.96 -13.56
CA MET A 422 -46.54 -3.42 -13.60
C MET A 422 -47.46 -3.87 -14.75
N TYR A 423 -48.25 -2.96 -15.31
CA TYR A 423 -49.23 -3.24 -16.38
C TYR A 423 -48.82 -2.68 -17.74
N THR A 424 -47.68 -1.98 -17.83
CA THR A 424 -47.22 -1.33 -19.07
C THR A 424 -45.92 -1.96 -19.55
N ILE A 425 -46.01 -2.95 -20.44
CA ILE A 425 -44.85 -3.61 -21.06
C ILE A 425 -44.17 -2.65 -22.05
N PRO A 426 -42.84 -2.44 -21.96
CA PRO A 426 -42.13 -1.62 -22.93
C PRO A 426 -42.17 -2.25 -24.33
N GLU A 427 -42.68 -1.51 -25.32
CA GLU A 427 -42.85 -1.98 -26.70
C GLU A 427 -41.54 -1.97 -27.53
N SER A 428 -40.48 -1.31 -27.04
CA SER A 428 -39.20 -1.19 -27.75
C SER A 428 -38.01 -1.57 -26.86
N ASP A 429 -36.88 -1.88 -27.49
CA ASP A 429 -35.60 -2.15 -26.81
C ASP A 429 -35.03 -0.92 -26.06
N ASN A 430 -35.71 0.23 -26.09
CA ASN A 430 -35.39 1.41 -25.29
C ASN A 430 -36.03 1.34 -23.89
N TYR A 431 -35.64 0.34 -23.10
CA TYR A 431 -36.22 0.12 -21.78
C TYR A 431 -36.02 1.29 -20.81
N PRO A 432 -36.98 1.55 -19.89
CA PRO A 432 -36.84 2.58 -18.86
C PRO A 432 -35.57 2.47 -18.00
N TRP A 433 -35.10 1.24 -17.78
CA TRP A 433 -33.87 0.92 -17.03
C TRP A 433 -32.59 0.97 -17.89
N ASN A 434 -32.66 1.34 -19.17
CA ASN A 434 -31.48 1.56 -20.01
C ASN A 434 -30.78 2.90 -19.73
N LYS A 435 -31.41 3.79 -18.95
CA LYS A 435 -30.86 5.10 -18.62
C LYS A 435 -29.50 4.95 -17.90
N PRO A 436 -28.44 5.69 -18.32
CA PRO A 436 -27.10 5.53 -17.77
C PRO A 436 -27.03 5.70 -16.25
N TRP A 437 -27.76 6.68 -15.70
CA TRP A 437 -27.80 6.93 -14.26
C TRP A 437 -28.42 5.78 -13.46
N TRP A 438 -29.34 5.01 -14.06
CA TRP A 438 -29.94 3.85 -13.41
C TRP A 438 -28.98 2.66 -13.41
N LYS A 439 -28.35 2.38 -14.56
CA LYS A 439 -27.42 1.27 -14.75
C LYS A 439 -26.15 1.40 -13.93
N LYS A 440 -25.60 2.61 -13.82
CA LYS A 440 -24.25 2.88 -13.31
C LYS A 440 -23.86 2.08 -12.07
N GLU A 441 -24.69 2.07 -11.03
CA GLU A 441 -24.38 1.38 -9.77
C GLU A 441 -24.98 -0.04 -9.69
N ARG A 442 -25.96 -0.36 -10.54
CA ARG A 442 -26.70 -1.63 -10.52
C ARG A 442 -26.05 -2.72 -11.34
N VAL A 443 -25.12 -2.39 -12.24
CA VAL A 443 -24.45 -3.39 -13.10
C VAL A 443 -23.79 -4.49 -12.27
N GLY A 444 -22.95 -4.12 -11.29
CA GLY A 444 -22.24 -5.10 -10.46
C GLY A 444 -23.19 -5.97 -9.63
N GLN A 445 -24.21 -5.37 -9.00
CA GLN A 445 -25.20 -6.10 -8.22
C GLN A 445 -26.08 -7.02 -9.10
N ALA A 446 -26.43 -6.60 -10.32
CA ALA A 446 -27.18 -7.43 -11.25
C ALA A 446 -26.40 -8.67 -11.66
N LEU A 447 -25.13 -8.51 -12.04
CA LEU A 447 -24.25 -9.63 -12.38
C LEU A 447 -24.06 -10.58 -11.20
N LEU A 448 -23.85 -10.04 -9.99
CA LEU A 448 -23.81 -10.81 -8.75
C LEU A 448 -25.08 -11.64 -8.53
N GLN A 449 -26.25 -11.03 -8.63
CA GLN A 449 -27.52 -11.74 -8.41
C GLN A 449 -27.78 -12.81 -9.47
N ILE A 450 -27.39 -12.57 -10.73
CA ILE A 450 -27.48 -13.57 -11.80
C ILE A 450 -26.53 -14.74 -11.51
N ALA A 451 -25.26 -14.46 -11.19
CA ALA A 451 -24.27 -15.49 -10.87
C ALA A 451 -24.70 -16.33 -9.66
N SER A 452 -25.11 -15.67 -8.57
CA SER A 452 -25.57 -16.30 -7.33
C SER A 452 -26.75 -17.26 -7.57
N ARG A 453 -27.77 -16.85 -8.34
CA ARG A 453 -28.93 -17.71 -8.67
C ARG A 453 -28.61 -18.89 -9.56
N ASN A 454 -27.52 -18.80 -10.33
CA ASN A 454 -27.03 -19.88 -11.18
C ASN A 454 -25.90 -20.69 -10.53
N ASN A 455 -25.65 -20.48 -9.23
CA ASN A 455 -24.56 -21.12 -8.48
C ASN A 455 -23.19 -20.97 -9.17
N GLN A 456 -22.97 -19.85 -9.86
CA GLN A 456 -21.70 -19.52 -10.50
C GLN A 456 -20.87 -18.61 -9.60
N GLN A 457 -19.55 -18.71 -9.73
CA GLN A 457 -18.64 -17.70 -9.21
C GLN A 457 -18.70 -16.45 -10.08
N LEU A 458 -18.35 -15.30 -9.51
CA LEU A 458 -18.06 -14.12 -10.32
C LEU A 458 -16.81 -14.40 -11.16
N ILE A 459 -16.91 -14.13 -12.46
CA ILE A 459 -15.84 -14.30 -13.43
C ILE A 459 -15.06 -12.98 -13.50
N TRP A 460 -13.73 -13.06 -13.46
CA TRP A 460 -12.83 -11.89 -13.46
C TRP A 460 -11.76 -12.05 -14.54
N PHE A 461 -11.74 -11.19 -15.55
CA PHE A 461 -10.68 -11.20 -16.57
C PHE A 461 -10.64 -9.91 -17.37
N GLY A 462 -9.55 -9.74 -18.13
CA GLY A 462 -9.35 -8.54 -18.91
C GLY A 462 -8.72 -7.44 -18.07
N LYS A 463 -8.11 -6.50 -18.79
CA LYS A 463 -7.35 -5.41 -18.16
C LYS A 463 -8.16 -4.60 -17.16
N ASP A 464 -9.45 -4.35 -17.41
CA ASP A 464 -10.23 -3.41 -16.59
C ASP A 464 -10.61 -4.04 -15.24
N ASP A 465 -10.94 -5.34 -15.24
CA ASP A 465 -11.19 -6.11 -14.01
C ASP A 465 -9.91 -6.23 -13.18
N ILE A 466 -8.79 -6.60 -13.80
CA ILE A 466 -7.50 -6.73 -13.10
C ILE A 466 -7.11 -5.40 -12.46
N ILE A 467 -7.12 -4.30 -13.23
CA ILE A 467 -6.77 -2.97 -12.70
C ILE A 467 -7.75 -2.54 -11.59
N SER A 468 -9.04 -2.86 -11.71
CA SER A 468 -10.03 -2.56 -10.66
C SER A 468 -9.75 -3.34 -9.37
N LEU A 469 -9.44 -4.63 -9.47
CA LEU A 469 -9.13 -5.51 -8.34
C LEU A 469 -7.83 -5.12 -7.62
N CYS A 470 -6.92 -4.42 -8.29
CA CYS A 470 -5.69 -3.95 -7.67
C CYS A 470 -5.90 -2.87 -6.60
N GLY A 471 -7.05 -2.16 -6.61
CA GLY A 471 -7.32 -1.10 -5.64
C GLY A 471 -6.30 0.04 -5.66
N SER A 472 -5.60 0.25 -6.78
CA SER A 472 -4.45 1.17 -6.91
C SER A 472 -3.19 0.76 -6.10
N ASN A 473 -3.05 -0.52 -5.76
CA ASN A 473 -1.87 -1.09 -5.12
C ASN A 473 -1.09 -1.98 -6.11
N ILE A 474 0.17 -1.63 -6.36
CA ILE A 474 1.01 -2.36 -7.32
C ILE A 474 1.46 -3.74 -6.82
N LEU A 475 1.57 -3.94 -5.51
CA LEU A 475 1.84 -5.25 -4.93
C LEU A 475 0.71 -6.24 -5.24
N VAL A 476 -0.53 -5.76 -5.13
CA VAL A 476 -1.72 -6.53 -5.49
C VAL A 476 -1.70 -6.86 -6.98
N PHE A 477 -1.37 -5.89 -7.83
CA PHE A 477 -1.22 -6.11 -9.27
C PHE A 477 -0.20 -7.21 -9.60
N LEU A 478 1.00 -7.12 -9.03
CA LEU A 478 2.04 -8.12 -9.22
C LEU A 478 1.61 -9.51 -8.70
N LYS A 479 0.88 -9.58 -7.59
CA LYS A 479 0.36 -10.83 -7.04
C LYS A 479 -0.71 -11.46 -7.94
N ILE A 480 -1.63 -10.66 -8.50
CA ILE A 480 -2.60 -11.13 -9.50
C ILE A 480 -1.86 -11.64 -10.74
N CYS A 481 -0.90 -10.88 -11.28
CA CYS A 481 -0.11 -11.30 -12.45
C CYS A 481 0.61 -12.62 -12.19
N ARG A 482 1.26 -12.76 -11.02
CA ARG A 482 1.93 -13.99 -10.61
C ARG A 482 0.97 -15.17 -10.58
N SER A 483 -0.18 -15.05 -9.90
CA SER A 483 -1.13 -16.15 -9.77
C SER A 483 -1.73 -16.57 -11.11
N ILE A 484 -2.09 -15.62 -11.99
CA ILE A 484 -2.58 -15.94 -13.34
C ILE A 484 -1.52 -16.70 -14.13
N TRP A 485 -0.27 -16.24 -14.08
CA TRP A 485 0.84 -16.89 -14.78
C TRP A 485 1.14 -18.29 -14.21
N ASP A 486 1.07 -18.46 -12.89
CA ASP A 486 1.26 -19.75 -12.22
C ASP A 486 0.16 -20.75 -12.61
N VAL A 487 -1.11 -20.31 -12.75
CA VAL A 487 -2.20 -21.16 -13.26
C VAL A 487 -1.93 -21.55 -14.71
N TRP A 488 -1.56 -20.59 -15.57
CA TRP A 488 -1.26 -20.86 -16.97
C TRP A 488 -0.12 -21.87 -17.14
N ILE A 489 0.96 -21.75 -16.36
CA ILE A 489 2.07 -22.71 -16.39
C ILE A 489 1.60 -24.13 -16.03
N ARG A 490 0.67 -24.27 -15.07
CA ARG A 490 0.10 -25.58 -14.67
C ARG A 490 -0.82 -26.18 -15.72
N ASP A 491 -1.54 -25.35 -16.46
CA ASP A 491 -2.55 -25.76 -17.44
C ASP A 491 -1.96 -26.05 -18.84
N THR A 492 -0.82 -25.43 -19.17
CA THR A 492 -0.25 -25.48 -20.54
C THR A 492 0.74 -26.64 -20.74
N ASN A 493 0.46 -27.49 -21.73
CA ASN A 493 1.34 -28.59 -22.16
C ASN A 493 2.71 -28.09 -22.70
N TYR A 494 3.75 -28.91 -22.61
CA TYR A 494 5.17 -28.52 -22.83
C TYR A 494 5.56 -28.05 -24.25
N ASN A 495 4.67 -28.06 -25.24
CA ASN A 495 5.02 -27.93 -26.66
C ASN A 495 4.78 -26.55 -27.31
N GLU A 496 4.33 -25.52 -26.57
CA GLU A 496 4.14 -24.17 -27.14
C GLU A 496 5.46 -23.36 -27.23
N GLU A 497 5.61 -22.58 -28.30
CA GLU A 497 6.74 -21.66 -28.50
C GLU A 497 6.80 -20.60 -27.37
N LEU A 498 7.83 -20.67 -26.55
CA LEU A 498 7.97 -19.90 -25.30
C LEU A 498 8.43 -18.44 -25.49
N ASP A 499 8.78 -18.03 -26.71
CA ASP A 499 9.39 -16.73 -26.96
C ASP A 499 8.35 -15.62 -27.22
N LYS A 500 7.06 -15.98 -27.29
CA LYS A 500 5.95 -15.06 -27.58
C LYS A 500 5.18 -14.70 -26.31
N LEU A 501 4.75 -13.44 -26.24
CA LEU A 501 3.84 -13.00 -25.19
C LEU A 501 2.53 -13.79 -25.23
N VAL A 502 2.16 -14.34 -24.08
CA VAL A 502 0.93 -15.11 -23.88
C VAL A 502 -0.27 -14.18 -23.77
N THR A 503 -1.38 -14.55 -24.41
CA THR A 503 -2.71 -13.99 -24.13
C THR A 503 -3.50 -15.03 -23.33
N PHE A 504 -3.85 -14.70 -22.08
CA PHE A 504 -4.48 -15.68 -21.19
C PHE A 504 -5.97 -15.85 -21.48
N ASP A 505 -6.43 -17.10 -21.46
CA ASP A 505 -7.86 -17.39 -21.51
C ASP A 505 -8.61 -16.83 -20.30
N PRO A 506 -9.87 -16.38 -20.47
CA PRO A 506 -10.69 -15.84 -19.38
C PRO A 506 -10.81 -16.76 -18.16
N GLU A 507 -10.83 -18.08 -18.38
CA GLU A 507 -10.94 -19.08 -17.30
C GLU A 507 -9.67 -19.14 -16.46
N ILE A 508 -8.50 -19.18 -17.11
CA ILE A 508 -7.17 -19.13 -16.45
C ILE A 508 -7.05 -17.85 -15.62
N GLN A 509 -7.40 -16.69 -16.20
CA GLN A 509 -7.37 -15.42 -15.50
C GLN A 509 -8.28 -15.43 -14.27
N SER A 510 -9.51 -15.92 -14.41
CA SER A 510 -10.47 -15.97 -13.31
C SER A 510 -10.02 -16.88 -12.18
N ILE A 511 -9.42 -18.04 -12.48
CA ILE A 511 -8.85 -18.95 -11.47
C ILE A 511 -7.67 -18.27 -10.77
N GLY A 512 -6.74 -17.68 -11.52
CA GLY A 512 -5.57 -16.99 -10.96
C GLY A 512 -5.95 -15.81 -10.05
N VAL A 513 -6.96 -15.03 -10.44
CA VAL A 513 -7.52 -13.96 -9.60
C VAL A 513 -8.09 -14.49 -8.28
N ILE A 514 -8.83 -15.60 -8.32
CA ILE A 514 -9.40 -16.21 -7.12
C ILE A 514 -8.29 -16.76 -6.21
N GLU A 515 -7.26 -17.40 -6.77
CA GLU A 515 -6.09 -17.85 -6.02
C GLU A 515 -5.35 -16.69 -5.35
N ALA A 516 -5.12 -15.59 -6.08
CA ALA A 516 -4.50 -14.37 -5.53
C ALA A 516 -5.33 -13.78 -4.38
N SER A 517 -6.65 -13.70 -4.55
CA SER A 517 -7.60 -13.20 -3.54
C SER A 517 -7.59 -14.06 -2.27
N ASN A 518 -7.62 -15.39 -2.42
CA ASN A 518 -7.58 -16.33 -1.31
C ASN A 518 -6.23 -16.31 -0.58
N SER A 519 -5.13 -16.27 -1.32
CA SER A 519 -3.80 -16.12 -0.72
C SER A 519 -3.68 -14.81 0.05
N TRP A 520 -4.15 -13.70 -0.51
CA TRP A 520 -4.16 -12.40 0.18
C TRP A 520 -4.93 -12.47 1.50
N TYR A 521 -6.13 -13.02 1.48
CA TYR A 521 -6.93 -13.21 2.70
C TYR A 521 -6.24 -14.11 3.73
N SER A 522 -5.63 -15.22 3.31
CA SER A 522 -4.96 -16.15 4.23
C SER A 522 -3.70 -15.55 4.85
N ASP A 523 -2.97 -14.70 4.11
CA ASP A 523 -1.75 -14.05 4.58
C ASP A 523 -2.01 -13.02 5.69
N MET A 524 -3.21 -12.42 5.76
CA MET A 524 -3.59 -11.46 6.80
C MET A 524 -3.32 -12.00 8.21
N ALA A 525 -3.65 -13.27 8.47
CA ALA A 525 -3.51 -13.88 9.80
C ALA A 525 -2.05 -13.98 10.29
N LYS A 526 -1.06 -13.85 9.39
CA LYS A 526 0.36 -13.91 9.70
C LYS A 526 0.89 -12.60 10.28
N GLU A 527 0.15 -11.50 10.13
CA GLU A 527 0.56 -10.18 10.57
C GLU A 527 0.17 -9.89 12.03
N LYS A 528 0.83 -8.92 12.67
CA LYS A 528 0.48 -8.45 14.03
C LYS A 528 -0.98 -7.98 14.06
N GLY A 529 -1.80 -8.55 14.95
CA GLY A 529 -3.25 -8.28 15.01
C GLY A 529 -4.08 -8.87 13.85
N GLY A 530 -3.44 -9.59 12.93
CA GLY A 530 -4.02 -10.02 11.67
C GLY A 530 -5.16 -11.03 11.79
N LYS A 531 -5.16 -11.88 12.83
CA LYS A 531 -6.26 -12.83 13.09
C LYS A 531 -7.60 -12.12 13.31
N TYR A 532 -7.61 -11.07 14.14
CA TYR A 532 -8.82 -10.30 14.42
C TYR A 532 -9.31 -9.56 13.18
N ARG A 533 -8.39 -8.94 12.43
CA ARG A 533 -8.72 -8.27 11.16
C ARG A 533 -9.27 -9.25 10.12
N GLN A 534 -8.65 -10.43 9.98
CA GLN A 534 -9.12 -11.48 9.07
C GLN A 534 -10.54 -11.96 9.42
N SER A 535 -10.84 -12.14 10.72
CA SER A 535 -12.20 -12.49 11.19
C SER A 535 -13.21 -11.39 10.87
N PHE A 536 -12.86 -10.12 11.14
CA PHE A 536 -13.70 -8.97 10.79
C PHE A 536 -13.95 -8.87 9.28
N VAL A 537 -12.91 -9.01 8.46
CA VAL A 537 -13.01 -9.04 7.00
C VAL A 537 -13.91 -10.17 6.51
N ARG A 538 -13.84 -11.36 7.13
CA ARG A 538 -14.71 -12.51 6.83
C ARG A 538 -16.18 -12.18 7.09
N TYR A 539 -16.46 -11.65 8.28
CA TYR A 539 -17.79 -11.23 8.68
C TYR A 539 -18.33 -10.19 7.71
N LEU A 540 -17.56 -9.11 7.49
CA LEU A 540 -17.94 -8.00 6.64
C LEU A 540 -18.20 -8.46 5.20
N GLY A 541 -17.31 -9.24 4.60
CA GLY A 541 -17.49 -9.75 3.24
C GLY A 541 -18.73 -10.62 3.08
N THR A 542 -19.00 -11.50 4.05
CA THR A 542 -20.20 -12.34 4.07
C THR A 542 -21.47 -11.51 4.23
N TYR A 543 -21.43 -10.52 5.13
CA TYR A 543 -22.54 -9.59 5.37
C TYR A 543 -22.87 -8.76 4.12
N LEU A 544 -21.86 -8.19 3.45
CA LEU A 544 -22.03 -7.42 2.23
C LEU A 544 -22.57 -8.27 1.07
N TYR A 545 -22.01 -9.47 0.86
CA TYR A 545 -22.51 -10.42 -0.14
C TYR A 545 -23.99 -10.72 0.07
N LYS A 546 -24.36 -11.11 1.30
CA LYS A 546 -25.74 -11.42 1.66
C LYS A 546 -26.67 -10.23 1.41
N THR A 547 -26.28 -9.04 1.89
CA THR A 547 -27.04 -7.80 1.73
C THR A 547 -27.30 -7.49 0.24
N LEU A 548 -26.29 -7.61 -0.62
CA LEU A 548 -26.42 -7.31 -2.04
C LEU A 548 -27.25 -8.36 -2.80
N VAL A 549 -27.14 -9.64 -2.43
CA VAL A 549 -27.92 -10.73 -3.05
C VAL A 549 -29.39 -10.65 -2.63
N GLU A 550 -29.66 -10.34 -1.36
CA GLU A 550 -31.02 -10.25 -0.80
C GLU A 550 -31.76 -8.97 -1.20
N ASP A 551 -31.05 -7.89 -1.55
CA ASP A 551 -31.67 -6.70 -2.14
C ASP A 551 -32.06 -6.94 -3.61
N VAL A 552 -33.06 -7.81 -3.81
CA VAL A 552 -33.61 -8.16 -5.13
C VAL A 552 -34.13 -6.94 -5.88
N SER A 553 -34.54 -5.91 -5.15
CA SER A 553 -34.99 -4.65 -5.74
C SER A 553 -33.83 -3.79 -6.25
N MET A 554 -32.59 -4.02 -5.82
CA MET A 554 -31.43 -3.14 -6.05
C MET A 554 -31.71 -1.70 -5.60
N SER A 555 -32.43 -1.55 -4.49
CA SER A 555 -32.76 -0.24 -3.92
C SER A 555 -31.50 0.47 -3.44
N ASN A 556 -30.55 -0.30 -2.91
CA ASN A 556 -29.30 0.22 -2.38
C ASN A 556 -28.11 -0.49 -3.03
N PRO A 557 -27.88 -0.25 -4.34
CA PRO A 557 -26.85 -0.94 -5.09
C PRO A 557 -25.43 -0.61 -4.63
N GLY A 558 -25.29 0.42 -3.77
CA GLY A 558 -24.04 0.82 -3.18
C GLY A 558 -23.69 0.23 -1.81
N HIS A 559 -24.51 -0.67 -1.28
CA HIS A 559 -24.27 -1.34 0.00
C HIS A 559 -23.17 -2.43 -0.09
N ASN A 560 -22.05 -2.12 -0.75
CA ASN A 560 -20.83 -2.93 -0.81
C ASN A 560 -19.70 -2.35 0.08
N GLY A 561 -20.05 -1.45 0.99
CA GLY A 561 -19.22 -0.86 2.03
C GLY A 561 -20.08 -0.18 3.09
N PHE A 562 -19.47 0.45 4.08
CA PHE A 562 -20.16 1.17 5.16
C PHE A 562 -19.55 2.55 5.42
N SER A 563 -20.26 3.43 6.13
CA SER A 563 -19.79 4.78 6.44
C SER A 563 -20.14 5.23 7.84
N LEU A 564 -19.14 5.79 8.51
CA LEU A 564 -19.18 6.26 9.89
C LEU A 564 -19.01 7.77 9.97
N ASP A 565 -19.69 8.37 10.93
CA ASP A 565 -19.53 9.78 11.30
C ASP A 565 -18.16 10.01 11.93
N VAL A 566 -17.46 11.08 11.52
CA VAL A 566 -16.09 11.37 12.00
C VAL A 566 -16.10 11.68 13.50
N GLU A 567 -17.01 12.53 13.97
CA GLU A 567 -17.06 12.92 15.39
C GLU A 567 -17.38 11.72 16.30
N GLU A 568 -18.27 10.84 15.86
CA GLU A 568 -18.57 9.60 16.57
C GLU A 568 -17.37 8.66 16.59
N LEU A 569 -16.65 8.54 15.47
CA LEU A 569 -15.47 7.70 15.35
C LEU A 569 -14.30 8.18 16.23
N GLU A 570 -14.07 9.49 16.33
CA GLU A 570 -13.06 10.07 17.22
C GLU A 570 -13.33 9.73 18.70
N LYS A 571 -14.59 9.70 19.10
CA LYS A 571 -14.99 9.30 20.47
C LYS A 571 -14.80 7.80 20.70
N ALA A 572 -14.89 6.99 19.65
CA ALA A 572 -14.68 5.55 19.68
C ALA A 572 -13.21 5.18 19.36
N SER A 573 -12.25 5.69 20.16
CA SER A 573 -10.81 5.60 19.89
C SER A 573 -10.30 4.18 19.60
N LYS A 574 -10.82 3.16 20.30
CA LYS A 574 -10.49 1.74 20.04
C LYS A 574 -10.94 1.28 18.65
N LEU A 575 -12.16 1.63 18.23
CA LEU A 575 -12.67 1.31 16.89
C LEU A 575 -11.88 2.06 15.82
N LYS A 576 -11.62 3.37 16.02
CA LYS A 576 -10.80 4.18 15.11
C LYS A 576 -9.43 3.54 14.90
N LYS A 577 -8.74 3.16 15.99
CA LYS A 577 -7.45 2.47 15.92
C LYS A 577 -7.54 1.18 15.11
N PHE A 578 -8.53 0.33 15.38
CA PHE A 578 -8.73 -0.93 14.65
C PHE A 578 -8.99 -0.73 13.15
N LEU A 579 -9.87 0.21 12.78
CA LEU A 579 -10.19 0.48 11.37
C LEU A 579 -9.02 1.13 10.61
N ASN A 580 -8.25 1.99 11.28
CA ASN A 580 -7.03 2.57 10.72
C ASN A 580 -5.99 1.48 10.47
N GLU A 581 -5.76 0.60 11.45
CA GLU A 581 -4.89 -0.57 11.27
C GLU A 581 -5.34 -1.43 10.09
N ALA A 582 -6.63 -1.78 10.00
CA ALA A 582 -7.15 -2.56 8.88
C ALA A 582 -6.99 -1.86 7.53
N THR A 583 -7.05 -0.53 7.49
CA THR A 583 -6.77 0.23 6.26
C THR A 583 -5.28 0.17 5.93
N ASP A 584 -4.40 0.30 6.92
CA ASP A 584 -2.95 0.38 6.73
C ASP A 584 -2.24 -0.94 6.43
N TYR A 585 -2.87 -2.06 6.79
CA TYR A 585 -2.49 -3.38 6.30
C TYR A 585 -3.09 -3.68 4.92
N GLY A 586 -3.95 -2.80 4.39
CA GLY A 586 -4.60 -2.99 3.10
C GLY A 586 -5.70 -4.04 3.15
N ASP A 587 -6.33 -4.27 4.31
CA ASP A 587 -7.49 -5.14 4.45
C ASP A 587 -8.76 -4.40 4.05
N LEU A 588 -8.82 -3.12 4.43
CA LEU A 588 -9.87 -2.18 4.08
C LEU A 588 -9.34 -1.05 3.20
N TYR A 589 -10.28 -0.38 2.55
CA TYR A 589 -10.06 0.84 1.81
C TYR A 589 -10.99 1.92 2.37
N ASP A 590 -10.42 3.02 2.84
CA ASP A 590 -11.16 4.15 3.36
C ASP A 590 -11.28 5.28 2.34
N ALA A 591 -12.18 6.23 2.52
CA ALA A 591 -12.19 7.50 1.81
C ALA A 591 -13.07 8.53 2.54
N PRO A 592 -12.81 9.84 2.34
CA PRO A 592 -13.76 10.86 2.73
C PRO A 592 -15.11 10.65 2.03
N HIS A 593 -16.20 10.91 2.75
CA HIS A 593 -17.55 10.73 2.28
C HIS A 593 -18.42 11.95 2.58
N THR A 594 -18.87 12.62 1.53
CA THR A 594 -19.90 13.67 1.62
C THR A 594 -21.27 13.02 1.73
N SER A 595 -21.81 12.98 2.95
CA SER A 595 -23.11 12.39 3.27
C SER A 595 -24.26 13.02 2.48
N LYS A 596 -25.20 12.19 2.00
CA LYS A 596 -26.50 12.63 1.50
C LYS A 596 -27.58 12.74 2.58
N LEU A 597 -27.27 12.32 3.81
CA LEU A 597 -28.18 12.49 4.93
C LEU A 597 -28.41 13.98 5.21
N LYS A 598 -29.57 14.29 5.78
CA LYS A 598 -29.96 15.68 6.09
C LYS A 598 -29.00 16.36 7.08
N ASP A 599 -28.26 15.58 7.85
CA ASP A 599 -27.31 16.04 8.86
C ASP A 599 -26.06 16.72 8.26
N LYS A 600 -25.75 16.45 6.98
CA LYS A 600 -24.55 16.94 6.26
C LYS A 600 -23.23 16.71 7.02
N ARG A 601 -23.18 15.75 7.93
CA ARG A 601 -21.99 15.49 8.73
C ARG A 601 -20.88 14.90 7.88
N GLU A 602 -19.64 15.19 8.26
CA GLU A 602 -18.47 14.57 7.66
C GLU A 602 -18.40 13.10 8.05
N ARG A 603 -18.15 12.25 7.06
CA ARG A 603 -18.10 10.81 7.25
C ARG A 603 -16.88 10.23 6.56
N ILE A 604 -16.45 9.08 7.04
CA ILE A 604 -15.48 8.21 6.36
C ILE A 604 -16.24 7.00 5.87
N LYS A 605 -15.96 6.56 4.65
CA LYS A 605 -16.50 5.31 4.09
C LYS A 605 -15.41 4.27 4.01
N TYR A 606 -15.77 3.03 4.34
CA TYR A 606 -14.90 1.87 4.36
C TYR A 606 -15.46 0.80 3.43
N TYR A 607 -14.56 0.22 2.63
CA TYR A 607 -14.82 -0.91 1.74
C TYR A 607 -13.80 -2.00 2.03
N LEU A 608 -14.12 -3.25 1.67
CA LEU A 608 -13.10 -4.26 1.55
C LEU A 608 -12.08 -3.83 0.49
N ASN A 609 -10.80 -4.15 0.70
CA ASN A 609 -9.82 -3.99 -0.38
C ASN A 609 -10.30 -4.77 -1.63
N PRO A 610 -10.32 -4.16 -2.84
CA PRO A 610 -10.80 -4.80 -4.05
C PRO A 610 -10.24 -6.20 -4.34
N ILE A 611 -9.02 -6.52 -3.92
CA ILE A 611 -8.44 -7.87 -4.05
C ILE A 611 -9.27 -8.96 -3.35
N LEU A 612 -10.05 -8.60 -2.34
CA LEU A 612 -10.91 -9.53 -1.58
C LEU A 612 -12.26 -9.78 -2.26
N SER A 613 -12.59 -8.99 -3.27
CA SER A 613 -13.87 -9.06 -3.98
C SER A 613 -14.15 -10.45 -4.58
N PRO A 614 -13.18 -11.14 -5.22
CA PRO A 614 -13.39 -12.49 -5.75
C PRO A 614 -13.71 -13.50 -4.65
N ARG A 615 -12.97 -13.50 -3.54
CA ARG A 615 -13.20 -14.41 -2.41
C ARG A 615 -14.60 -14.28 -1.82
N PHE A 616 -15.05 -13.05 -1.58
CA PHE A 616 -16.36 -12.79 -0.97
C PHE A 616 -17.49 -12.65 -2.00
N LYS A 617 -17.19 -12.80 -3.29
CA LYS A 617 -18.14 -12.66 -4.39
C LYS A 617 -18.88 -11.32 -4.36
N VAL A 618 -18.19 -10.25 -3.99
CA VAL A 618 -18.75 -8.88 -4.02
C VAL A 618 -18.21 -8.12 -5.24
N PRO A 619 -18.91 -7.09 -5.75
CA PRO A 619 -18.38 -6.26 -6.82
C PRO A 619 -17.17 -5.42 -6.34
N SER A 620 -16.11 -5.37 -7.15
CA SER A 620 -14.89 -4.58 -6.85
C SER A 620 -15.10 -3.06 -7.00
N SER A 621 -16.13 -2.65 -7.73
CA SER A 621 -16.45 -1.24 -7.93
C SER A 621 -17.01 -0.61 -6.66
N HIS A 622 -16.27 0.32 -6.05
CA HIS A 622 -16.79 1.14 -4.94
C HIS A 622 -17.84 2.10 -5.47
N THR A 623 -19.04 2.02 -4.92
CA THR A 623 -20.19 2.85 -5.29
C THR A 623 -20.20 4.17 -4.53
N LYS A 624 -21.10 5.09 -4.87
CA LYS A 624 -21.15 6.39 -4.19
C LYS A 624 -21.73 6.29 -2.78
N GLU A 625 -22.77 5.48 -2.60
CA GLU A 625 -23.57 5.42 -1.36
C GLU A 625 -23.37 4.10 -0.60
N PRO A 626 -22.41 4.05 0.35
CA PRO A 626 -22.25 2.91 1.27
C PRO A 626 -23.39 2.81 2.29
N ILE A 627 -23.39 1.74 3.08
CA ILE A 627 -24.29 1.59 4.23
C ILE A 627 -23.96 2.66 5.27
N TYR A 628 -24.89 3.59 5.53
CA TYR A 628 -24.75 4.52 6.64
C TYR A 628 -25.01 3.78 7.97
N THR A 629 -23.99 3.73 8.84
CA THR A 629 -24.07 3.04 10.14
C THR A 629 -23.43 3.93 11.23
N ASN A 630 -23.44 3.45 12.47
CA ASN A 630 -22.87 4.11 13.65
C ASN A 630 -21.78 3.25 14.29
N THR A 631 -20.97 3.85 15.16
CA THR A 631 -19.82 3.18 15.78
C THR A 631 -20.22 2.01 16.66
N LYS A 632 -21.38 2.10 17.33
CA LYS A 632 -21.90 1.02 18.18
C LYS A 632 -22.22 -0.24 17.39
N GLU A 633 -22.82 -0.11 16.21
CA GLU A 633 -23.14 -1.25 15.35
C GLU A 633 -21.87 -1.89 14.80
N VAL A 634 -20.90 -1.09 14.33
CA VAL A 634 -19.62 -1.61 13.82
C VAL A 634 -18.79 -2.24 14.94
N LEU A 635 -18.78 -1.67 16.14
CA LEU A 635 -18.19 -2.31 17.33
C LEU A 635 -18.81 -3.67 17.58
N GLY A 636 -20.15 -3.79 17.49
CA GLY A 636 -20.83 -5.08 17.59
C GLY A 636 -20.35 -6.10 16.53
N TRP A 637 -20.02 -5.66 15.31
CA TRP A 637 -19.42 -6.54 14.29
C TRP A 637 -18.02 -7.01 14.68
N VAL A 638 -17.21 -6.11 15.26
CA VAL A 638 -15.86 -6.43 15.76
C VAL A 638 -15.93 -7.40 16.94
N ASP A 639 -16.82 -7.15 17.90
CA ASP A 639 -16.99 -7.97 19.11
C ASP A 639 -17.41 -9.41 18.76
N ILE A 640 -18.37 -9.58 17.83
CA ILE A 640 -18.75 -10.89 17.29
C ILE A 640 -17.53 -11.67 16.80
N CYS A 641 -16.56 -10.99 16.19
CA CYS A 641 -15.36 -11.61 15.62
C CYS A 641 -14.29 -11.95 16.66
N ILE A 642 -14.30 -11.27 17.81
CA ILE A 642 -13.39 -11.54 18.94
C ILE A 642 -13.90 -12.76 19.73
N ASP A 643 -15.21 -12.84 19.94
CA ASP A 643 -15.86 -13.92 20.69
C ASP A 643 -15.86 -15.26 19.92
N ASP A 644 -15.80 -15.22 18.58
CA ASP A 644 -15.80 -16.40 17.69
C ASP A 644 -14.52 -17.28 17.79
N SER A 645 -13.60 -16.97 18.72
CA SER A 645 -12.64 -17.94 19.25
C SER A 645 -13.33 -19.09 20.02
N ASN A 646 -14.62 -18.92 20.35
CA ASN A 646 -15.59 -19.95 20.74
C ASN A 646 -16.79 -19.92 19.77
N SER A 647 -16.70 -20.68 18.68
CA SER A 647 -17.69 -20.87 17.60
C SER A 647 -19.15 -20.44 17.87
N ILE A 648 -19.65 -19.43 17.14
CA ILE A 648 -21.10 -19.21 16.98
C ILE A 648 -21.47 -19.18 15.48
N ASP A 649 -22.27 -20.17 15.09
CA ASP A 649 -22.97 -20.24 13.81
C ASP A 649 -23.93 -19.04 13.69
N ILE A 650 -23.77 -18.18 12.66
CA ILE A 650 -24.47 -16.89 12.45
C ILE A 650 -25.96 -17.07 12.09
N ARG A 651 -26.59 -18.15 12.54
CA ARG A 651 -28.01 -18.46 12.32
C ARG A 651 -28.81 -18.26 13.60
N ARG A 652 -29.08 -17.01 13.99
CA ARG A 652 -30.35 -16.58 14.63
C ARG A 652 -30.24 -15.17 15.20
N LYS A 653 -30.76 -14.18 14.46
CA LYS A 653 -31.49 -13.03 15.00
C LYS A 653 -32.24 -12.30 13.88
N LYS A 654 -33.38 -12.87 13.48
CA LYS A 654 -34.63 -12.19 13.12
C LYS A 654 -35.65 -13.27 12.74
N GLY A 655 -36.66 -13.44 13.59
CA GLY A 655 -37.77 -14.36 13.37
C GLY A 655 -38.60 -13.94 12.16
N GLY A 656 -38.91 -14.92 11.32
CA GLY A 656 -39.73 -14.80 10.12
C GLY A 656 -39.58 -16.08 9.31
N ASN A 657 -40.48 -17.03 9.53
CA ASN A 657 -40.53 -18.33 8.87
C ASN A 657 -40.36 -18.20 7.35
N SER A 658 -39.27 -18.74 6.80
CA SER A 658 -39.24 -19.27 5.44
C SER A 658 -38.15 -20.33 5.34
N SER A 659 -38.55 -21.53 4.96
CA SER A 659 -37.71 -22.67 4.66
C SER A 659 -36.92 -22.41 3.37
N ALA A 660 -35.60 -22.32 3.46
CA ALA A 660 -34.70 -22.33 2.31
C ALA A 660 -33.46 -23.18 2.61
N GLY A 661 -33.09 -24.00 1.63
CA GLY A 661 -32.25 -25.18 1.77
C GLY A 661 -30.82 -24.93 2.24
N GLN A 662 -30.29 -25.96 2.90
CA GLN A 662 -28.89 -26.10 3.29
C GLN A 662 -28.01 -26.08 2.03
N ILE A 663 -27.10 -25.10 1.96
CA ILE A 663 -25.90 -25.17 1.13
C ILE A 663 -24.78 -25.62 2.06
N THR A 664 -24.36 -26.87 1.91
CA THR A 664 -23.17 -27.42 2.55
C THR A 664 -21.96 -26.89 1.78
N LEU A 665 -21.12 -26.09 2.44
CA LEU A 665 -19.79 -25.72 1.94
C LEU A 665 -18.85 -26.87 2.29
N ASN A 666 -18.64 -27.79 1.35
CA ASN A 666 -17.46 -28.67 1.40
C ASN A 666 -16.30 -27.89 0.80
N PHE A 667 -15.27 -27.67 1.62
CA PHE A 667 -13.96 -27.19 1.20
C PHE A 667 -13.21 -28.27 0.43
#